data_AF-A0A8J6H1H7-F1
#
_entry.id   AF-A0A8J6H1H7-F1
#
_cell.length_a   1.000
_cell.length_b   1.000
_cell.length_c   1.000
_cell.angle_alpha   90.00
_cell.angle_beta   90.00
_cell.angle_gamma   90.00
#
_symmetry.space_group_name_H-M   'P 1'
#
loop_
_entity.id
_entity.type
_entity.pdbx_description
1 polymer ?
#
loop_
_entity_poly.entity_id
_entity_poly.type
_entity_poly.pdbx_seq_one_letter_code
_entity_poly.pdbx_strand_id
1 'polypeptide(L)'
;NCGQSLVKPQPQNYFSLFSRIVGGSQVEKGSFPWQVSLKQKQKHVCGGTIISSRWVITAAHCMANRNIALTLNVTAGEHDLSQVEPEEQTLAIETIIIHPKFSIRKPMNYDIALLKMAGTFRFGQSVRPVCLPESGEHFKAGFVCTTAGWGRLTEGGSLPQVLQQVNLPILTQEECEAALLSLRNPVTGKTFLCTGSPDGGRDACQGDSGGSLMCQNSKGAWTLAGVTSWGLGCGRGWRNNSRKKEQGSPGIFTDLSRVLPWIHEHIQTASCSEPDGLISGSEGELHFPESLHLYYESKQLCVWTLLVPEDMHILLNLSHLDAESCHHNYLAIYSLEDRIIDSGCESLTILFEEGTIHSLHYPEDYSDMASCTWIFQAPNHYLIKSLEIEENGDCTSDYVTVHSDVEGEKEIARLCGYVVPSPVLSTSSVMLISFQSDENGTARGFQAEVSFISRAGVSGTLAAALCSPSEPPRGTAQLEDKFGISRSRTTSLLLVLGVIGSTVILIALKKMSLEKKDRITLQDPEAKYPLPLIEKEQITHNTRRFRFGLPSPDHVLGLPVGNYVHLLAQINNELVIRAYTPVSSDDDQGFVDFIIKIYFKNVHPKHPEGGKMTQYLENMKIGDTILIRGPTGRLFYHKPGYLTVKTDKKSEPEGKQVHHLGMIAGGTGITPMLQLLRHITKNSSDGTKMSLLFANQTEEDILLRKELEETATTHPDQFNLWYTLDRPPDGWKYSSGFVTADMIKEHLPPPGETTLILVCGPPRMIQDMAHPSLEQLGYTKDMIFTY
;
A
#
# COMPACT_ATOMS: atom_id res chain seq x y z
N ASN A 1 10.99 9.99 12.57
CA ASN A 1 10.96 8.74 11.77
C ASN A 1 10.28 7.61 12.56
N CYS A 2 9.01 7.27 12.29
CA CYS A 2 8.29 6.12 12.89
C CYS A 2 8.00 5.02 11.87
N GLY A 3 7.70 3.79 12.33
CA GLY A 3 7.16 2.71 11.50
C GLY A 3 8.11 2.17 10.42
N GLN A 4 9.35 2.65 10.37
CA GLN A 4 10.38 2.23 9.43
C GLN A 4 11.28 1.18 10.07
N SER A 5 11.33 -0.01 9.45
CA SER A 5 12.35 -1.01 9.75
C SER A 5 13.46 -0.94 8.71
N LEU A 6 14.73 -0.89 9.17
CA LEU A 6 15.90 -0.94 8.29
C LEU A 6 16.15 -2.35 7.73
N VAL A 7 15.63 -3.37 8.41
CA VAL A 7 15.61 -4.75 7.93
C VAL A 7 14.22 -4.99 7.34
N LYS A 8 14.12 -5.05 6.00
CA LYS A 8 12.85 -5.38 5.35
C LYS A 8 12.45 -6.80 5.77
N PRO A 9 11.34 -7.00 6.51
CA PRO A 9 10.94 -8.34 6.93
C PRO A 9 10.74 -9.19 5.68
N GLN A 10 11.35 -10.38 5.65
CA GLN A 10 11.24 -11.27 4.50
C GLN A 10 9.76 -11.57 4.20
N PRO A 11 9.32 -11.51 2.93
CA PRO A 11 7.98 -11.98 2.58
C PRO A 11 7.89 -13.49 2.85
N GLN A 12 7.22 -13.86 3.94
CA GLN A 12 7.07 -15.26 4.33
C GLN A 12 6.47 -16.08 3.17
N ASN A 13 7.21 -17.10 2.72
CA ASN A 13 6.66 -18.18 1.92
C ASN A 13 5.44 -18.78 2.64
N TYR A 14 4.33 -19.01 1.94
CA TYR A 14 3.09 -19.60 2.49
C TYR A 14 3.22 -21.07 2.98
N PHE A 15 4.44 -21.59 3.12
CA PHE A 15 4.78 -22.95 3.53
C PHE A 15 5.92 -22.98 4.58
N SER A 16 5.71 -22.36 5.75
CA SER A 16 6.49 -22.69 6.96
C SER A 16 5.83 -23.84 7.73
N LEU A 17 5.93 -25.06 7.19
CA LEU A 17 5.79 -26.24 8.04
C LEU A 17 6.99 -26.27 9.01
N PHE A 18 6.70 -26.09 10.31
CA PHE A 18 7.62 -26.10 11.45
C PHE A 18 8.43 -24.82 11.78
N SER A 19 7.80 -23.79 12.38
CA SER A 19 8.41 -23.01 13.49
C SER A 19 7.43 -22.07 14.25
N ARG A 20 6.68 -22.63 15.20
CA ARG A 20 6.70 -22.19 16.62
C ARG A 20 7.00 -20.67 16.85
N ILE A 21 6.14 -19.66 16.69
CA ILE A 21 4.81 -19.43 17.34
C ILE A 21 3.70 -20.37 16.84
N VAL A 22 2.51 -20.36 17.44
CA VAL A 22 1.36 -21.10 16.91
C VAL A 22 1.13 -20.64 15.45
N GLY A 23 1.59 -21.45 14.49
CA GLY A 23 1.63 -21.16 13.06
C GLY A 23 2.49 -19.96 12.61
N GLY A 24 3.47 -19.52 13.41
CA GLY A 24 4.36 -18.38 13.13
C GLY A 24 5.70 -18.71 12.42
N SER A 25 6.69 -17.83 12.58
CA SER A 25 8.11 -18.08 12.33
C SER A 25 9.01 -17.25 13.25
N GLN A 26 10.30 -17.58 13.29
CA GLN A 26 11.33 -16.68 13.84
C GLN A 26 11.36 -15.36 13.06
N VAL A 27 11.67 -14.28 13.79
CA VAL A 27 11.93 -12.94 13.25
C VAL A 27 13.40 -12.85 12.81
N GLU A 28 13.69 -12.02 11.80
CA GLU A 28 15.08 -11.63 11.50
C GLU A 28 15.46 -10.41 12.37
N LYS A 29 16.62 -10.46 13.04
CA LYS A 29 17.06 -9.41 13.97
C LYS A 29 16.91 -8.00 13.38
N GLY A 30 16.31 -7.10 14.14
CA GLY A 30 16.05 -5.72 13.70
C GLY A 30 14.80 -5.52 12.81
N SER A 31 14.02 -6.57 12.50
CA SER A 31 12.79 -6.41 11.69
C SER A 31 11.68 -5.63 12.40
N PHE A 32 11.54 -5.78 13.73
CA PHE A 32 10.54 -5.10 14.57
C PHE A 32 11.21 -4.31 15.71
N PRO A 33 11.93 -3.21 15.40
CA PRO A 33 12.77 -2.47 16.36
C PRO A 33 12.00 -1.71 17.46
N TRP A 34 10.67 -1.73 17.42
CA TRP A 34 9.77 -1.19 18.45
C TRP A 34 9.28 -2.26 19.44
N GLN A 35 9.52 -3.55 19.19
CA GLN A 35 9.09 -4.60 20.10
C GLN A 35 9.98 -4.62 21.35
N VAL A 36 9.36 -4.59 22.54
CA VAL A 36 10.10 -4.61 23.81
C VAL A 36 9.67 -5.77 24.72
N SER A 37 10.57 -6.13 25.62
CA SER A 37 10.44 -7.20 26.62
C SER A 37 10.26 -6.59 28.01
N LEU A 38 9.10 -6.79 28.64
CA LEU A 38 8.89 -6.43 30.04
C LEU A 38 9.44 -7.57 30.91
N LYS A 39 10.56 -7.31 31.58
CA LYS A 39 11.31 -8.31 32.34
C LYS A 39 11.14 -8.13 33.85
N GLN A 40 10.75 -9.18 34.55
CA GLN A 40 10.86 -9.27 36.01
C GLN A 40 12.06 -10.14 36.39
N LYS A 41 13.04 -9.60 37.13
CA LYS A 41 14.28 -10.32 37.50
C LYS A 41 14.96 -10.98 36.29
N GLN A 42 15.09 -10.21 35.21
CA GLN A 42 15.62 -10.64 33.89
C GLN A 42 14.84 -11.74 33.15
N LYS A 43 13.64 -12.13 33.61
CA LYS A 43 12.77 -13.05 32.87
C LYS A 43 11.64 -12.30 32.19
N HIS A 44 11.44 -12.56 30.90
CA HIS A 44 10.32 -12.04 30.11
C HIS A 44 8.98 -12.43 30.76
N VAL A 45 8.06 -11.46 30.88
CA VAL A 45 6.71 -11.65 31.43
C VAL A 45 5.63 -11.24 30.44
N CYS A 46 5.82 -10.09 29.78
CA CYS A 46 4.91 -9.52 28.79
C CYS A 46 5.70 -8.80 27.68
N GLY A 47 5.05 -8.57 26.55
CA GLY A 47 5.51 -7.65 25.51
C GLY A 47 5.11 -6.19 25.78
N GLY A 48 5.74 -5.29 25.03
CA GLY A 48 5.35 -3.89 24.90
C GLY A 48 5.75 -3.36 23.52
N THR A 49 5.38 -2.11 23.22
CA THR A 49 5.68 -1.45 21.94
C THR A 49 6.18 -0.03 22.15
N ILE A 50 7.34 0.33 21.60
CA ILE A 50 7.86 1.72 21.59
C ILE A 50 7.04 2.55 20.61
N ILE A 51 6.54 3.69 21.09
CA ILE A 51 5.81 4.67 20.28
C ILE A 51 6.51 6.04 20.25
N SER A 52 7.36 6.37 21.22
CA SER A 52 8.28 7.50 21.16
C SER A 52 9.49 7.27 22.07
N SER A 53 10.42 8.22 22.16
CA SER A 53 11.70 8.03 22.86
C SER A 53 11.56 7.76 24.36
N ARG A 54 10.42 8.14 24.98
CA ARG A 54 10.12 7.92 26.40
C ARG A 54 8.89 7.05 26.67
N TRP A 55 8.13 6.67 25.65
CA TRP A 55 6.81 6.07 25.84
C TRP A 55 6.68 4.68 25.20
N VAL A 56 6.14 3.75 26.00
CA VAL A 56 5.85 2.37 25.62
C VAL A 56 4.39 2.03 25.91
N ILE A 57 3.71 1.41 24.94
CA ILE A 57 2.38 0.82 25.13
C ILE A 57 2.53 -0.64 25.57
N THR A 58 1.69 -1.09 26.51
CA THR A 58 1.53 -2.51 26.87
C THR A 58 0.08 -2.78 27.29
N ALA A 59 -0.25 -4.02 27.63
CA ALA A 59 -1.58 -4.41 28.13
C ALA A 59 -1.72 -4.03 29.61
N ALA A 60 -2.88 -3.49 30.01
CA ALA A 60 -3.14 -3.10 31.39
C ALA A 60 -3.05 -4.28 32.37
N HIS A 61 -3.45 -5.49 31.95
CA HIS A 61 -3.39 -6.67 32.81
C HIS A 61 -1.96 -7.09 33.18
N CYS A 62 -0.95 -6.76 32.38
CA CYS A 62 0.47 -6.95 32.73
C CYS A 62 0.91 -6.03 33.87
N MET A 63 0.28 -4.85 33.98
CA MET A 63 0.63 -3.80 34.96
C MET A 63 -0.31 -3.72 36.16
N ALA A 64 -1.45 -4.43 36.13
CA ALA A 64 -2.50 -4.37 37.14
C ALA A 64 -2.04 -4.79 38.55
N ASN A 65 -1.00 -5.62 38.66
CA ASN A 65 -0.39 -5.98 39.94
C ASN A 65 0.77 -5.01 40.29
N ARG A 66 0.48 -4.01 41.14
CA ARG A 66 1.45 -2.99 41.58
C ARG A 66 2.78 -3.56 42.11
N ASN A 67 2.76 -4.72 42.78
CA ASN A 67 3.97 -5.33 43.33
C ASN A 67 4.88 -5.92 42.24
N ILE A 68 4.29 -6.38 41.12
CA ILE A 68 5.05 -6.83 39.95
C ILE A 68 5.55 -5.61 39.18
N ALA A 69 4.66 -4.64 38.94
CA ALA A 69 4.92 -3.43 38.17
C ALA A 69 6.13 -2.62 38.65
N LEU A 70 6.32 -2.47 39.97
CA LEU A 70 7.48 -1.80 40.57
C LEU A 70 8.82 -2.54 40.40
N THR A 71 8.81 -3.76 39.85
CA THR A 71 9.99 -4.62 39.65
C THR A 71 10.22 -4.99 38.19
N LEU A 72 9.46 -4.38 37.27
CA LEU A 72 9.61 -4.55 35.83
C LEU A 72 10.58 -3.51 35.25
N ASN A 73 11.52 -3.99 34.45
CA ASN A 73 12.27 -3.16 33.53
C ASN A 73 11.79 -3.43 32.09
N VAL A 74 11.92 -2.43 31.22
CA VAL A 74 11.62 -2.56 29.79
C VAL A 74 12.93 -2.68 29.04
N THR A 75 13.13 -3.78 28.30
CA THR A 75 14.30 -3.96 27.42
C THR A 75 13.89 -3.84 25.96
N ALA A 76 14.53 -2.92 25.26
CA ALA A 76 14.42 -2.71 23.82
C ALA A 76 15.68 -3.18 23.09
N GLY A 77 15.59 -3.48 21.80
CA GLY A 77 16.73 -3.89 20.96
C GLY A 77 17.15 -5.34 21.12
N GLU A 78 16.49 -6.08 22.01
CA GLU A 78 16.68 -7.50 22.26
C GLU A 78 16.01 -8.35 21.17
N HIS A 79 16.71 -9.38 20.70
CA HIS A 79 16.19 -10.37 19.76
C HIS A 79 16.14 -11.79 20.34
N ASP A 80 17.15 -12.18 21.13
CA ASP A 80 17.26 -13.52 21.74
C ASP A 80 17.45 -13.40 23.27
N LEU A 81 16.44 -13.83 24.03
CA LEU A 81 16.39 -13.75 25.50
C LEU A 81 17.50 -14.55 26.23
N SER A 82 18.27 -15.37 25.53
CA SER A 82 19.34 -16.19 26.11
C SER A 82 20.71 -15.50 26.14
N GLN A 83 20.86 -14.36 25.47
CA GLN A 83 22.08 -13.56 25.39
C GLN A 83 21.78 -12.09 25.70
N VAL A 84 22.83 -11.30 25.95
CA VAL A 84 22.72 -9.83 26.04
C VAL A 84 23.38 -9.24 24.81
N GLU A 85 22.60 -8.55 23.98
CA GLU A 85 23.03 -8.03 22.70
C GLU A 85 23.55 -6.58 22.78
N PRO A 86 24.51 -6.17 21.92
CA PRO A 86 25.17 -4.85 22.07
C PRO A 86 24.25 -3.63 21.92
N GLU A 87 23.10 -3.78 21.26
CA GLU A 87 22.11 -2.71 21.04
C GLU A 87 20.96 -2.74 22.08
N GLU A 88 21.02 -3.62 23.08
CA GLU A 88 20.00 -3.69 24.12
C GLU A 88 19.98 -2.44 25.01
N GLN A 89 18.77 -1.92 25.23
CA GLN A 89 18.52 -0.77 26.07
C GLN A 89 17.46 -1.13 27.11
N THR A 90 17.93 -1.40 28.33
CA THR A 90 17.06 -1.66 29.49
C THR A 90 16.81 -0.38 30.28
N LEU A 91 15.55 0.10 30.27
CA LEU A 91 15.11 1.28 31.02
C LEU A 91 14.17 0.89 32.16
N ALA A 92 14.22 1.66 33.25
CA ALA A 92 13.26 1.59 34.35
C ALA A 92 12.00 2.40 34.01
N ILE A 93 10.87 1.97 34.58
CA ILE A 93 9.58 2.66 34.39
C ILE A 93 9.46 3.78 35.43
N GLU A 94 9.26 5.02 34.99
CA GLU A 94 9.02 6.20 35.82
C GLU A 94 7.55 6.28 36.25
N THR A 95 6.63 6.09 35.31
CA THR A 95 5.19 6.25 35.53
C THR A 95 4.41 5.22 34.73
N ILE A 96 3.34 4.70 35.34
CA ILE A 96 2.44 3.71 34.76
C ILE A 96 1.04 4.31 34.75
N ILE A 97 0.47 4.45 33.56
CA ILE A 97 -0.86 5.00 33.35
C ILE A 97 -1.74 3.89 32.77
N ILE A 98 -2.58 3.30 33.62
CA ILE A 98 -3.58 2.30 33.19
C ILE A 98 -4.85 3.02 32.78
N HIS A 99 -5.45 2.65 31.65
CA HIS A 99 -6.69 3.27 31.18
C HIS A 99 -7.80 3.18 32.24
N PRO A 100 -8.48 4.29 32.62
CA PRO A 100 -9.35 4.33 33.80
C PRO A 100 -10.60 3.43 33.69
N LYS A 101 -11.00 3.06 32.47
CA LYS A 101 -12.11 2.12 32.19
C LYS A 101 -11.67 0.64 32.08
N PHE A 102 -10.41 0.32 32.35
CA PHE A 102 -9.90 -1.05 32.31
C PHE A 102 -10.61 -1.95 33.33
N SER A 103 -10.93 -3.18 32.93
CA SER A 103 -11.43 -4.23 33.81
C SER A 103 -10.66 -5.53 33.62
N ILE A 104 -10.16 -6.11 34.71
CA ILE A 104 -9.47 -7.41 34.69
C ILE A 104 -10.43 -8.61 34.51
N ARG A 105 -11.75 -8.40 34.63
CA ARG A 105 -12.76 -9.44 34.34
C ARG A 105 -13.05 -9.47 32.84
N LYS A 106 -13.12 -10.67 32.24
CA LYS A 106 -13.52 -10.82 30.82
C LYS A 106 -14.95 -10.29 30.60
N PRO A 107 -15.22 -9.53 29.53
CA PRO A 107 -14.26 -9.04 28.55
C PRO A 107 -13.36 -7.96 29.13
N MET A 108 -12.05 -8.09 28.90
CA MET A 108 -11.04 -7.14 29.36
C MET A 108 -11.06 -5.90 28.43
N ASN A 109 -12.12 -5.11 28.55
CA ASN A 109 -12.28 -3.86 27.80
C ASN A 109 -11.22 -2.86 28.26
N TYR A 110 -10.74 -2.04 27.32
CA TYR A 110 -9.69 -1.04 27.55
C TYR A 110 -8.42 -1.63 28.20
N ASP A 111 -8.00 -2.83 27.77
CA ASP A 111 -6.79 -3.49 28.28
C ASP A 111 -5.53 -2.87 27.66
N ILE A 112 -5.22 -1.65 28.10
CA ILE A 112 -4.09 -0.86 27.64
C ILE A 112 -3.50 0.00 28.78
N ALA A 113 -2.18 0.07 28.83
CA ALA A 113 -1.44 0.96 29.71
C ALA A 113 -0.29 1.65 28.95
N LEU A 114 -0.03 2.89 29.33
CA LEU A 114 1.15 3.65 28.92
C LEU A 114 2.21 3.56 30.01
N LEU A 115 3.45 3.33 29.59
CA LEU A 115 4.64 3.35 30.44
C LEU A 115 5.51 4.53 30.01
N LYS A 116 5.74 5.46 30.94
CA LYS A 116 6.76 6.51 30.80
C LYS A 116 8.08 5.96 31.32
N MET A 117 9.13 6.01 30.51
CA MET A 117 10.47 5.56 30.88
C MET A 117 11.20 6.65 31.67
N ALA A 118 12.00 6.23 32.66
CA ALA A 118 12.84 7.13 33.46
C ALA A 118 14.04 7.70 32.68
N GLY A 119 14.31 7.19 31.48
CA GLY A 119 15.29 7.70 30.53
C GLY A 119 14.72 7.70 29.11
N THR A 120 15.55 8.02 28.12
CA THR A 120 15.19 7.98 26.69
C THR A 120 15.81 6.76 26.00
N PHE A 121 15.05 6.14 25.10
CA PHE A 121 15.59 5.23 24.11
C PHE A 121 16.41 6.00 23.07
N ARG A 122 17.62 5.52 22.78
CA ARG A 122 18.45 5.98 21.67
C ARG A 122 18.01 5.23 20.42
N PHE A 123 17.42 5.92 19.47
CA PHE A 123 16.98 5.30 18.22
C PHE A 123 18.18 4.95 17.33
N GLY A 124 18.10 3.80 16.68
CA GLY A 124 19.20 3.20 15.91
C GLY A 124 18.68 2.16 14.93
N GLN A 125 19.39 1.05 14.77
CA GLN A 125 18.97 -0.06 13.90
C GLN A 125 18.00 -1.00 14.61
N SER A 126 18.33 -1.46 15.82
CA SER A 126 17.47 -2.40 16.58
C SER A 126 16.44 -1.73 17.50
N VAL A 127 16.47 -0.40 17.66
CA VAL A 127 15.54 0.36 18.53
C VAL A 127 14.94 1.55 17.78
N ARG A 128 13.62 1.56 17.55
CA ARG A 128 12.87 2.63 16.85
C ARG A 128 11.40 2.64 17.31
N PRO A 129 10.62 3.72 17.09
CA PRO A 129 9.18 3.72 17.38
C PRO A 129 8.34 3.18 16.21
N VAL A 130 7.22 2.52 16.51
CA VAL A 130 6.15 2.23 15.54
C VAL A 130 5.31 3.50 15.34
N CYS A 131 4.62 3.64 14.20
CA CYS A 131 3.65 4.73 14.06
C CYS A 131 2.35 4.43 14.83
N LEU A 132 1.73 5.44 15.42
CA LEU A 132 0.32 5.40 15.82
C LEU A 132 -0.58 5.66 14.59
N PRO A 133 -1.82 5.13 14.54
CA PRO A 133 -2.71 5.42 13.42
C PRO A 133 -3.12 6.89 13.35
N GLU A 134 -3.26 7.42 12.13
CA GLU A 134 -3.78 8.77 11.88
C GLU A 134 -5.26 8.87 12.30
N SER A 135 -5.76 10.08 12.56
CA SER A 135 -7.14 10.29 13.00
C SER A 135 -8.15 9.90 11.91
N GLY A 136 -8.84 8.77 12.09
CA GLY A 136 -9.75 8.18 11.11
C GLY A 136 -9.10 7.08 10.23
N GLU A 137 -7.83 6.75 10.46
CA GLU A 137 -7.19 5.58 9.87
C GLU A 137 -7.76 4.29 10.49
N HIS A 138 -8.33 3.43 9.64
CA HIS A 138 -8.94 2.17 10.07
C HIS A 138 -8.53 1.02 9.15
N PHE A 139 -7.94 -0.03 9.73
CA PHE A 139 -7.60 -1.26 9.02
C PHE A 139 -8.86 -2.13 8.83
N LYS A 140 -9.24 -2.34 7.57
CA LYS A 140 -10.48 -3.05 7.21
C LYS A 140 -10.39 -4.55 7.53
N ALA A 141 -11.54 -5.19 7.73
CA ALA A 141 -11.62 -6.65 7.83
C ALA A 141 -11.02 -7.33 6.59
N GLY A 142 -10.40 -8.50 6.79
CA GLY A 142 -9.59 -9.20 5.79
C GLY A 142 -8.15 -8.68 5.63
N PHE A 143 -7.82 -7.49 6.15
CA PHE A 143 -6.44 -6.98 6.11
C PHE A 143 -5.55 -7.85 7.02
N VAL A 144 -4.36 -8.21 6.53
CA VAL A 144 -3.44 -9.11 7.22
C VAL A 144 -2.39 -8.30 7.97
N CYS A 145 -2.37 -8.43 9.28
CA CYS A 145 -1.46 -7.71 10.17
C CYS A 145 -0.52 -8.70 10.86
N THR A 146 0.66 -8.22 11.25
CA THR A 146 1.69 -9.03 11.91
C THR A 146 1.67 -8.75 13.41
N THR A 147 1.72 -9.78 14.24
CA THR A 147 2.08 -9.63 15.66
C THR A 147 3.42 -10.32 15.92
N ALA A 148 4.19 -9.78 16.87
CA ALA A 148 5.51 -10.27 17.24
C ALA A 148 5.67 -10.32 18.77
N GLY A 149 6.46 -11.28 19.26
CA GLY A 149 6.70 -11.45 20.69
C GLY A 149 7.46 -12.73 21.05
N TRP A 150 7.64 -12.92 22.35
CA TRP A 150 8.29 -14.10 22.95
C TRP A 150 7.29 -14.97 23.73
N GLY A 151 6.00 -14.91 23.38
CA GLY A 151 4.98 -15.76 23.96
C GLY A 151 5.11 -17.23 23.54
N ARG A 152 4.36 -18.09 24.23
CA ARG A 152 4.48 -19.54 24.09
C ARG A 152 4.12 -20.04 22.69
N LEU A 153 4.89 -21.03 22.26
CA LEU A 153 4.83 -21.57 20.89
C LEU A 153 3.71 -22.59 20.69
N THR A 154 3.17 -23.09 21.80
CA THR A 154 2.01 -23.95 21.96
C THR A 154 1.37 -23.60 23.29
N GLU A 155 0.05 -23.78 23.43
CA GLU A 155 -0.66 -23.53 24.70
C GLU A 155 -0.01 -24.29 25.87
N GLY A 156 0.39 -23.56 26.92
CA GLY A 156 1.08 -24.16 28.09
C GLY A 156 2.53 -24.62 27.87
N GLY A 157 3.11 -24.42 26.68
CA GLY A 157 4.50 -24.76 26.37
C GLY A 157 5.57 -23.86 27.01
N SER A 158 6.83 -24.00 26.57
CA SER A 158 7.92 -23.09 26.93
C SER A 158 7.87 -21.79 26.13
N LEU A 159 8.45 -20.73 26.68
CA LEU A 159 8.74 -19.50 25.94
C LEU A 159 9.90 -19.76 24.96
N PRO A 160 9.87 -19.21 23.72
CA PRO A 160 11.04 -19.16 22.86
C PRO A 160 12.16 -18.31 23.49
N GLN A 161 13.38 -18.47 22.99
CA GLN A 161 14.47 -17.53 23.28
C GLN A 161 14.51 -16.43 22.21
N VAL A 162 14.50 -16.81 20.93
CA VAL A 162 14.43 -15.89 19.78
C VAL A 162 13.03 -15.31 19.59
N LEU A 163 12.94 -14.03 19.23
CA LEU A 163 11.70 -13.33 18.89
C LEU A 163 10.95 -14.01 17.73
N GLN A 164 9.63 -14.10 17.83
CA GLN A 164 8.75 -14.76 16.86
C GLN A 164 7.74 -13.78 16.25
N GLN A 165 7.21 -14.09 15.07
CA GLN A 165 6.16 -13.35 14.37
C GLN A 165 5.05 -14.28 13.83
N VAL A 166 3.83 -13.77 13.73
CA VAL A 166 2.72 -14.45 13.03
C VAL A 166 1.81 -13.44 12.33
N ASN A 167 1.36 -13.80 11.13
CA ASN A 167 0.44 -13.02 10.31
C ASN A 167 -1.01 -13.46 10.58
N LEU A 168 -1.85 -12.51 11.00
CA LEU A 168 -3.23 -12.69 11.44
C LEU A 168 -4.15 -11.75 10.64
N PRO A 169 -5.20 -12.25 9.96
CA PRO A 169 -6.19 -11.39 9.32
C PRO A 169 -7.14 -10.79 10.36
N ILE A 170 -7.57 -9.55 10.15
CA ILE A 170 -8.62 -8.88 10.93
C ILE A 170 -9.99 -9.46 10.56
N LEU A 171 -10.81 -9.79 11.56
CA LEU A 171 -12.21 -10.23 11.38
C LEU A 171 -13.17 -9.04 11.23
N THR A 172 -14.37 -9.27 10.68
CA THR A 172 -15.46 -8.29 10.84
C THR A 172 -15.98 -8.25 12.29
N GLN A 173 -16.71 -7.19 12.65
CA GLN A 173 -17.35 -7.08 13.96
C GLN A 173 -18.35 -8.24 14.19
N GLU A 174 -19.11 -8.60 13.15
CA GLU A 174 -20.11 -9.67 13.18
C GLU A 174 -19.46 -11.05 13.35
N GLU A 175 -18.36 -11.32 12.66
CA GLU A 175 -17.58 -12.55 12.82
C GLU A 175 -16.96 -12.66 14.22
N CYS A 176 -16.41 -11.55 14.73
CA CYS A 176 -15.85 -11.43 16.06
C CYS A 176 -16.90 -11.71 17.14
N GLU A 177 -18.06 -11.06 17.05
CA GLU A 177 -19.17 -11.26 17.98
C GLU A 177 -19.73 -12.69 17.89
N ALA A 178 -19.98 -13.23 16.69
CA ALA A 178 -20.45 -14.60 16.52
C ALA A 178 -19.49 -15.63 17.12
N ALA A 179 -18.17 -15.43 16.94
CA ALA A 179 -17.15 -16.28 17.52
C ALA A 179 -17.16 -16.23 19.06
N LEU A 180 -17.23 -15.02 19.66
CA LEU A 180 -17.28 -14.84 21.11
C LEU A 180 -18.60 -15.31 21.75
N LEU A 181 -19.71 -15.23 21.03
CA LEU A 181 -21.02 -15.77 21.46
C LEU A 181 -21.06 -17.30 21.44
N SER A 182 -20.22 -17.96 20.64
CA SER A 182 -20.11 -19.43 20.61
C SER A 182 -19.39 -20.05 21.82
N LEU A 183 -18.77 -19.22 22.66
CA LEU A 183 -18.07 -19.65 23.87
C LEU A 183 -19.06 -20.14 24.95
N ARG A 184 -18.63 -21.09 25.80
CA ARG A 184 -19.46 -21.58 26.92
C ARG A 184 -19.96 -20.46 27.84
N ASN A 185 -19.15 -19.43 28.03
CA ASN A 185 -19.52 -18.19 28.68
C ASN A 185 -19.41 -17.08 27.62
N PRO A 186 -20.52 -16.67 26.97
CA PRO A 186 -20.51 -15.64 25.94
C PRO A 186 -19.92 -14.31 26.45
N VAL A 187 -19.23 -13.61 25.56
CA VAL A 187 -18.51 -12.37 25.88
C VAL A 187 -18.84 -11.30 24.83
N THR A 188 -19.17 -10.08 25.24
CA THR A 188 -19.43 -8.95 24.34
C THR A 188 -18.74 -7.69 24.82
N GLY A 189 -18.21 -6.89 23.90
CA GLY A 189 -17.62 -5.59 24.21
C GLY A 189 -17.14 -4.86 22.95
N LYS A 190 -16.64 -3.64 23.14
CA LYS A 190 -16.63 -2.60 22.08
C LYS A 190 -15.26 -1.95 21.86
N THR A 191 -14.21 -2.51 22.46
CA THR A 191 -12.87 -1.89 22.54
C THR A 191 -11.76 -2.82 22.06
N PHE A 192 -12.12 -3.85 21.32
CA PHE A 192 -11.19 -4.86 20.87
C PHE A 192 -11.42 -5.30 19.43
N LEU A 193 -10.30 -5.60 18.79
CA LEU A 193 -10.14 -6.11 17.44
C LEU A 193 -9.92 -7.63 17.52
N CYS A 194 -10.72 -8.40 16.79
CA CYS A 194 -10.50 -9.83 16.63
C CYS A 194 -9.57 -10.10 15.44
N THR A 195 -8.63 -11.04 15.60
CA THR A 195 -7.82 -11.55 14.49
C THR A 195 -7.70 -13.09 14.51
N GLY A 196 -7.35 -13.69 13.38
CA GLY A 196 -7.09 -15.12 13.24
C GLY A 196 -8.01 -15.83 12.23
N SER A 197 -8.05 -17.16 12.26
CA SER A 197 -8.88 -17.96 11.35
C SER A 197 -9.84 -18.88 12.11
N PRO A 198 -11.10 -19.09 11.67
CA PRO A 198 -12.04 -20.01 12.34
C PRO A 198 -11.55 -21.45 12.49
N ASP A 199 -10.65 -21.90 11.61
CA ASP A 199 -10.00 -23.21 11.67
C ASP A 199 -8.87 -23.26 12.73
N GLY A 200 -8.47 -22.11 13.29
CA GLY A 200 -7.37 -21.96 14.24
C GLY A 200 -5.99 -21.96 13.58
N GLY A 201 -5.01 -22.54 14.27
CA GLY A 201 -3.66 -22.79 13.76
C GLY A 201 -2.71 -21.58 13.79
N ARG A 202 -3.21 -20.34 13.94
CA ARG A 202 -2.41 -19.12 14.11
C ARG A 202 -2.99 -18.19 15.14
N ASP A 203 -2.17 -17.74 16.10
CA ASP A 203 -2.56 -16.84 17.18
C ASP A 203 -1.34 -16.29 17.94
N ALA A 204 -1.55 -15.21 18.69
CA ALA A 204 -0.68 -14.83 19.81
C ALA A 204 -0.92 -15.76 21.01
N CYS A 205 0.02 -15.85 21.95
CA CYS A 205 -0.10 -16.75 23.09
C CYS A 205 0.45 -16.15 24.39
N GLN A 206 0.46 -16.93 25.47
CA GLN A 206 0.84 -16.44 26.80
C GLN A 206 2.30 -15.97 26.80
N GLY A 207 2.50 -14.68 27.12
CA GLY A 207 3.77 -13.96 27.03
C GLY A 207 3.74 -12.84 25.97
N ASP A 208 2.96 -13.00 24.90
CA ASP A 208 2.78 -11.95 23.87
C ASP A 208 1.90 -10.78 24.33
N SER A 209 1.22 -10.92 25.49
CA SER A 209 0.42 -9.87 26.12
C SER A 209 1.14 -8.52 26.15
N GLY A 210 0.51 -7.47 25.63
CA GLY A 210 1.10 -6.14 25.49
C GLY A 210 1.98 -5.91 24.25
N GLY A 211 2.34 -6.97 23.51
CA GLY A 211 3.03 -6.86 22.23
C GLY A 211 2.17 -6.22 21.12
N SER A 212 2.82 -5.80 20.04
CA SER A 212 2.19 -5.05 18.95
C SER A 212 1.46 -5.95 17.95
N LEU A 213 0.25 -5.58 17.55
CA LEU A 213 -0.34 -5.95 16.26
C LEU A 213 -0.16 -4.79 15.28
N MET A 214 0.63 -5.03 14.24
CA MET A 214 1.12 -4.03 13.30
C MET A 214 0.54 -4.27 11.92
N CYS A 215 0.03 -3.24 11.28
CA CYS A 215 -0.45 -3.27 9.91
C CYS A 215 0.38 -2.26 9.09
N GLN A 216 0.66 -2.55 7.81
CA GLN A 216 1.28 -1.55 6.93
C GLN A 216 0.22 -0.61 6.38
N ASN A 217 0.44 0.70 6.51
CA ASN A 217 -0.46 1.70 5.92
C ASN A 217 -0.20 1.92 4.42
N SER A 218 -1.00 2.77 3.78
CA SER A 218 -0.87 3.10 2.33
C SER A 218 0.50 3.72 1.97
N LYS A 219 1.15 4.39 2.93
CA LYS A 219 2.49 4.98 2.80
C LYS A 219 3.61 3.92 3.00
N GLY A 220 3.26 2.67 3.33
CA GLY A 220 4.19 1.56 3.55
C GLY A 220 4.86 1.53 4.93
N ALA A 221 4.45 2.42 5.86
CA ALA A 221 4.93 2.45 7.23
C ALA A 221 4.20 1.43 8.11
N TRP A 222 4.88 0.87 9.10
CA TRP A 222 4.28 0.01 10.11
C TRP A 222 3.55 0.84 11.16
N THR A 223 2.24 0.62 11.27
CA THR A 223 1.32 1.32 12.15
C THR A 223 0.71 0.34 13.16
N LEU A 224 0.60 0.77 14.42
CA LEU A 224 0.09 -0.04 15.53
C LEU A 224 -1.45 -0.07 15.53
N ALA A 225 -2.03 -1.17 15.06
CA ALA A 225 -3.49 -1.36 14.98
C ALA A 225 -4.09 -1.98 16.25
N GLY A 226 -3.34 -2.84 16.94
CA GLY A 226 -3.80 -3.49 18.18
C GLY A 226 -2.71 -3.70 19.23
N VAL A 227 -3.11 -3.81 20.50
CA VAL A 227 -2.26 -4.30 21.61
C VAL A 227 -2.72 -5.69 22.01
N THR A 228 -1.83 -6.69 22.03
CA THR A 228 -2.19 -8.08 22.39
C THR A 228 -2.81 -8.16 23.78
N SER A 229 -4.06 -8.62 23.89
CA SER A 229 -4.82 -8.59 25.15
C SER A 229 -5.15 -10.00 25.67
N TRP A 230 -6.05 -10.75 25.02
CA TRP A 230 -6.44 -12.09 25.51
C TRP A 230 -6.93 -13.04 24.40
N GLY A 231 -7.08 -14.32 24.75
CA GLY A 231 -7.75 -15.32 23.94
C GLY A 231 -8.32 -16.45 24.81
N LEU A 232 -8.93 -17.45 24.19
CA LEU A 232 -9.28 -18.73 24.80
C LEU A 232 -8.64 -19.86 23.98
N GLY A 233 -7.49 -20.35 24.45
CA GLY A 233 -6.74 -21.43 23.81
C GLY A 233 -5.97 -20.95 22.57
N CYS A 234 -4.64 -20.82 22.70
CA CYS A 234 -3.79 -20.24 21.65
C CYS A 234 -3.93 -21.00 20.33
N GLY A 235 -4.49 -20.34 19.32
CA GLY A 235 -4.68 -20.90 17.97
C GLY A 235 -5.61 -22.11 17.92
N ARG A 236 -6.55 -22.24 18.87
CA ARG A 236 -7.66 -23.19 18.74
C ARG A 236 -8.74 -22.61 17.82
N GLY A 237 -9.20 -23.40 16.86
CA GLY A 237 -10.33 -23.01 16.00
C GLY A 237 -11.64 -22.94 16.77
N TRP A 238 -12.46 -21.93 16.50
CA TRP A 238 -13.79 -21.75 17.10
C TRP A 238 -14.94 -22.30 16.23
N ARG A 239 -14.66 -22.73 15.00
CA ARG A 239 -15.64 -23.25 14.03
C ARG A 239 -16.52 -24.39 14.58
N ASN A 240 -15.98 -25.18 15.52
CA ASN A 240 -16.66 -26.30 16.17
C ASN A 240 -16.56 -26.24 17.71
N ASN A 241 -16.98 -25.12 18.31
CA ASN A 241 -17.02 -24.93 19.77
C ASN A 241 -17.97 -25.88 20.55
N SER A 242 -18.55 -26.88 19.89
CA SER A 242 -19.44 -27.93 20.42
C SER A 242 -18.81 -28.80 21.53
N ARG A 243 -17.48 -28.93 21.56
CA ARG A 243 -16.76 -29.74 22.57
C ARG A 243 -16.29 -28.88 23.76
N LYS A 244 -16.98 -29.03 24.90
CA LYS A 244 -16.81 -28.21 26.13
C LYS A 244 -15.40 -28.10 26.75
N LYS A 245 -14.40 -28.88 26.31
CA LYS A 245 -12.99 -28.80 26.77
C LYS A 245 -12.01 -28.23 25.74
N GLU A 246 -12.39 -28.18 24.47
CA GLU A 246 -11.51 -27.86 23.33
C GLU A 246 -11.84 -26.51 22.69
N GLN A 247 -12.71 -25.70 23.32
CA GLN A 247 -13.16 -24.43 22.76
C GLN A 247 -12.01 -23.46 22.47
N GLY A 248 -12.13 -22.76 21.35
CA GLY A 248 -11.24 -21.70 20.88
C GLY A 248 -11.94 -20.35 20.78
N SER A 249 -11.16 -19.27 20.66
CA SER A 249 -11.62 -17.93 20.26
C SER A 249 -10.65 -17.31 19.25
N PRO A 250 -11.03 -16.22 18.56
CA PRO A 250 -10.06 -15.33 17.92
C PRO A 250 -9.06 -14.79 18.93
N GLY A 251 -7.90 -14.35 18.44
CA GLY A 251 -6.96 -13.55 19.21
C GLY A 251 -7.53 -12.14 19.39
N ILE A 252 -7.62 -11.67 20.63
CA ILE A 252 -8.25 -10.39 20.99
C ILE A 252 -7.17 -9.36 21.31
N PHE A 253 -7.24 -8.22 20.62
CA PHE A 253 -6.32 -7.10 20.75
C PHE A 253 -7.12 -5.86 21.17
N THR A 254 -6.57 -5.00 22.03
CA THR A 254 -7.19 -3.68 22.29
C THR A 254 -7.07 -2.85 21.02
N ASP A 255 -8.21 -2.42 20.46
CA ASP A 255 -8.31 -1.66 19.20
C ASP A 255 -7.81 -0.22 19.42
N LEU A 256 -6.67 0.14 18.81
CA LEU A 256 -6.08 1.47 19.01
C LEU A 256 -7.01 2.58 18.54
N SER A 257 -7.83 2.37 17.51
CA SER A 257 -8.74 3.41 17.02
C SER A 257 -9.83 3.79 18.03
N ARG A 258 -10.03 2.99 19.09
CA ARG A 258 -10.97 3.27 20.19
C ARG A 258 -10.33 3.98 21.39
N VAL A 259 -9.00 4.00 21.47
CA VAL A 259 -8.26 4.53 22.61
C VAL A 259 -7.23 5.60 22.24
N LEU A 260 -7.02 5.86 20.94
CA LEU A 260 -6.17 6.94 20.42
C LEU A 260 -6.35 8.29 21.13
N PRO A 261 -7.58 8.83 21.35
CA PRO A 261 -7.76 10.10 22.06
C PRO A 261 -7.17 10.11 23.47
N TRP A 262 -7.30 8.99 24.21
CA TRP A 262 -6.74 8.84 25.55
C TRP A 262 -5.20 8.69 25.51
N ILE A 263 -4.67 8.04 24.48
CA ILE A 263 -3.22 7.92 24.26
C ILE A 263 -2.62 9.32 24.03
N HIS A 264 -3.19 10.09 23.11
CA HIS A 264 -2.74 11.46 22.83
C HIS A 264 -2.86 12.35 24.08
N GLU A 265 -4.01 12.35 24.77
CA GLU A 265 -4.24 13.11 26.02
C GLU A 265 -3.12 12.92 27.04
N HIS A 266 -2.60 11.69 27.21
CA HIS A 266 -1.60 11.39 28.24
C HIS A 266 -0.16 11.58 27.76
N ILE A 267 0.12 11.38 26.46
CA ILE A 267 1.47 11.58 25.89
C ILE A 267 1.76 13.07 25.67
N GLN A 268 0.73 13.87 25.36
CA GLN A 268 0.81 15.31 25.15
C GLN A 268 1.07 16.12 26.45
N THR A 269 1.18 15.49 27.62
CA THR A 269 1.43 16.18 28.91
C THR A 269 2.89 16.61 29.15
N ALA A 270 3.63 16.92 28.08
CA ALA A 270 4.99 17.47 28.14
C ALA A 270 5.27 18.55 27.07
N SER A 271 4.53 19.66 27.18
CA SER A 271 4.87 21.05 26.80
C SER A 271 5.83 21.36 25.61
N CYS A 272 5.29 22.05 24.60
CA CYS A 272 5.93 23.26 24.05
C CYS A 272 5.13 24.49 24.49
N SER A 273 5.46 25.03 25.66
CA SER A 273 5.05 26.34 26.16
C SER A 273 5.91 26.74 27.36
N GLU A 274 7.17 27.10 27.07
CA GLU A 274 8.13 27.99 27.79
C GLU A 274 9.41 28.04 26.89
N PRO A 275 10.22 29.12 26.89
CA PRO A 275 11.32 29.30 25.94
C PRO A 275 12.61 28.55 26.31
N ASP A 276 13.27 27.93 25.32
CA ASP A 276 14.59 27.31 25.50
C ASP A 276 15.72 28.35 25.44
N GLY A 277 16.46 28.44 26.55
CA GLY A 277 17.89 28.76 26.67
C GLY A 277 18.51 29.90 25.85
N LEU A 278 18.96 30.96 26.54
CA LEU A 278 19.87 31.96 25.98
C LEU A 278 21.25 31.36 25.65
N ILE A 279 21.64 31.37 24.37
CA ILE A 279 23.02 31.09 23.93
C ILE A 279 23.84 32.38 24.01
N SER A 280 24.95 32.35 24.75
CA SER A 280 25.80 33.52 25.08
C SER A 280 27.31 33.25 24.92
N GLY A 281 27.68 32.29 24.06
CA GLY A 281 29.06 31.96 23.71
C GLY A 281 29.44 32.43 22.30
N SER A 282 30.73 32.33 21.94
CA SER A 282 31.22 32.59 20.57
C SER A 282 30.79 31.54 19.55
N GLU A 283 30.43 30.34 20.01
CA GLU A 283 29.91 29.21 19.24
C GLU A 283 28.84 28.49 20.08
N GLY A 284 27.88 27.83 19.44
CA GLY A 284 26.82 27.07 20.10
C GLY A 284 25.95 26.30 19.09
N GLU A 285 25.27 25.26 19.55
CA GLU A 285 24.38 24.44 18.72
C GLU A 285 22.92 24.64 19.12
N LEU A 286 22.05 24.87 18.12
CA LEU A 286 20.61 24.86 18.28
C LEU A 286 20.06 23.46 18.03
N HIS A 287 19.26 22.96 18.97
CA HIS A 287 18.61 21.65 18.88
C HIS A 287 17.10 21.82 19.08
N PHE A 288 16.30 21.02 18.37
CA PHE A 288 14.88 20.87 18.67
C PHE A 288 14.73 20.36 20.13
N PRO A 289 13.70 20.78 20.90
CA PRO A 289 13.64 20.49 22.34
C PRO A 289 13.53 18.98 22.62
N GLU A 290 13.01 18.23 21.64
CA GLU A 290 13.11 16.79 21.60
C GLU A 290 14.26 16.30 20.69
N SER A 291 14.99 15.30 21.20
CA SER A 291 16.08 14.56 20.55
C SER A 291 16.01 14.47 19.01
N LEU A 292 17.17 14.69 18.37
CA LEU A 292 17.59 14.57 16.95
C LEU A 292 17.02 13.41 16.08
N HIS A 293 16.18 12.53 16.64
CA HIS A 293 15.62 11.35 15.98
C HIS A 293 14.08 11.25 16.07
N LEU A 294 13.41 12.20 16.72
CA LEU A 294 11.95 12.35 16.66
C LEU A 294 11.54 13.26 15.50
N TYR A 295 10.31 13.10 15.00
CA TYR A 295 9.68 14.10 14.14
C TYR A 295 8.99 15.13 15.03
N TYR A 296 8.94 16.38 14.59
CA TYR A 296 8.03 17.38 15.15
C TYR A 296 6.57 16.97 14.89
N GLU A 297 5.65 17.34 15.78
CA GLU A 297 4.21 17.13 15.57
C GLU A 297 3.61 18.24 14.70
N SER A 298 2.53 17.93 13.96
CA SER A 298 1.83 18.93 13.15
C SER A 298 1.30 20.08 14.01
N LYS A 299 1.58 21.33 13.61
CA LYS A 299 1.23 22.58 14.31
C LYS A 299 2.01 22.89 15.61
N GLN A 300 3.19 22.28 15.78
CA GLN A 300 4.10 22.61 16.89
C GLN A 300 4.91 23.90 16.59
N LEU A 301 5.05 24.80 17.57
CA LEU A 301 5.84 26.03 17.47
C LEU A 301 6.96 26.01 18.51
N CYS A 302 8.19 26.26 18.07
CA CYS A 302 9.40 26.36 18.91
C CYS A 302 10.15 27.65 18.55
N VAL A 303 10.72 28.33 19.55
CA VAL A 303 11.38 29.63 19.40
C VAL A 303 12.65 29.66 20.23
N TRP A 304 13.74 30.15 19.64
CA TRP A 304 15.07 30.31 20.27
C TRP A 304 15.53 31.76 20.16
N THR A 305 16.35 32.23 21.10
CA THR A 305 16.92 33.59 21.10
C THR A 305 18.43 33.54 21.17
N LEU A 306 19.09 34.17 20.19
CA LEU A 306 20.55 34.33 20.11
C LEU A 306 20.91 35.78 20.48
N LEU A 307 21.88 35.97 21.37
CA LEU A 307 22.46 37.30 21.63
C LEU A 307 23.96 37.28 21.29
N VAL A 308 24.39 38.27 20.50
CA VAL A 308 25.76 38.40 20.00
C VAL A 308 26.26 39.83 20.27
N PRO A 309 27.53 40.04 20.68
CA PRO A 309 28.08 41.38 20.90
C PRO A 309 28.14 42.23 19.61
N GLU A 310 28.10 43.56 19.75
CA GLU A 310 27.97 44.53 18.64
C GLU A 310 29.03 44.39 17.51
N ASP A 311 30.20 43.82 17.80
CA ASP A 311 31.33 43.66 16.86
C ASP A 311 31.41 42.27 16.20
N MET A 312 30.40 41.40 16.35
CA MET A 312 30.43 39.99 15.95
C MET A 312 29.25 39.61 15.03
N HIS A 313 29.49 38.72 14.07
CA HIS A 313 28.48 38.25 13.11
C HIS A 313 27.96 36.84 13.46
N ILE A 314 26.65 36.61 13.29
CA ILE A 314 26.06 35.27 13.39
C ILE A 314 26.31 34.51 12.07
N LEU A 315 27.01 33.39 12.15
CA LEU A 315 27.11 32.42 11.06
C LEU A 315 26.30 31.16 11.42
N LEU A 316 25.05 31.09 10.97
CA LEU A 316 24.22 29.91 11.15
C LEU A 316 24.51 28.88 10.06
N ASN A 317 25.02 27.70 10.45
CA ASN A 317 25.27 26.59 9.53
C ASN A 317 24.34 25.42 9.86
N LEU A 318 23.43 25.08 8.93
CA LEU A 318 22.46 24.01 9.13
C LEU A 318 23.07 22.64 8.77
N SER A 319 23.36 21.83 9.79
CA SER A 319 23.84 20.45 9.61
C SER A 319 22.75 19.47 9.19
N HIS A 320 21.48 19.75 9.53
CA HIS A 320 20.31 18.96 9.15
C HIS A 320 19.04 19.83 9.22
N LEU A 321 18.18 19.77 8.20
CA LEU A 321 16.86 20.40 8.17
C LEU A 321 15.90 19.44 7.46
N ASP A 322 14.74 19.18 8.07
CA ASP A 322 13.74 18.21 7.59
C ASP A 322 12.35 18.85 7.74
N ALA A 323 11.81 19.42 6.65
CA ALA A 323 10.54 20.16 6.64
C ALA A 323 9.65 19.68 5.49
N GLU A 324 8.40 19.29 5.79
CA GLU A 324 7.54 18.56 4.84
C GLU A 324 7.04 19.40 3.65
N SER A 325 6.82 20.71 3.85
CA SER A 325 6.30 21.64 2.83
C SER A 325 6.30 23.07 3.38
N CYS A 326 6.81 24.05 2.63
CA CYS A 326 6.80 25.47 3.03
C CYS A 326 5.39 26.05 3.25
N HIS A 327 4.34 25.42 2.70
CA HIS A 327 2.94 25.81 2.91
C HIS A 327 2.35 25.30 4.25
N HIS A 328 3.07 24.44 4.98
CA HIS A 328 2.56 23.78 6.18
C HIS A 328 3.51 23.83 7.38
N ASN A 329 4.83 23.70 7.15
CA ASN A 329 5.87 23.71 8.19
C ASN A 329 7.07 24.54 7.69
N TYR A 330 7.52 25.53 8.48
CA TYR A 330 8.62 26.42 8.08
C TYR A 330 9.58 26.72 9.25
N LEU A 331 10.84 27.01 8.92
CA LEU A 331 11.82 27.61 9.83
C LEU A 331 11.98 29.08 9.43
N ALA A 332 11.54 30.01 10.28
CA ALA A 332 11.73 31.44 10.07
C ALA A 332 12.87 31.97 10.96
N ILE A 333 13.75 32.75 10.35
CA ILE A 333 14.82 33.47 11.05
C ILE A 333 14.47 34.94 11.00
N TYR A 334 14.23 35.54 12.17
CA TYR A 334 13.97 36.96 12.30
C TYR A 334 15.25 37.64 12.78
N SER A 335 15.76 38.59 12.00
CA SER A 335 16.68 39.59 12.54
C SER A 335 15.84 40.63 13.27
N LEU A 336 16.28 41.07 14.45
CA LEU A 336 15.67 42.21 15.15
C LEU A 336 16.10 43.57 14.54
N GLU A 337 17.00 43.56 13.56
CA GLU A 337 17.44 44.74 12.80
C GLU A 337 17.52 44.43 11.30
N ASP A 338 17.08 45.38 10.46
CA ASP A 338 16.88 45.24 9.02
C ASP A 338 18.07 44.66 8.25
N ARG A 339 17.88 43.48 7.63
CA ARG A 339 18.36 43.20 6.26
C ARG A 339 17.79 41.91 5.65
N ILE A 340 17.50 42.04 4.35
CA ILE A 340 16.85 41.05 3.48
C ILE A 340 17.86 39.98 3.02
N ILE A 341 17.40 38.74 2.84
CA ILE A 341 18.04 37.75 1.97
C ILE A 341 17.01 37.32 0.91
N ASP A 342 17.44 37.40 -0.34
CA ASP A 342 16.65 37.27 -1.58
C ASP A 342 16.58 35.82 -2.09
N SER A 343 15.49 35.47 -2.79
CA SER A 343 15.38 34.28 -3.63
C SER A 343 14.30 34.47 -4.71
N GLY A 344 14.71 34.63 -5.97
CA GLY A 344 13.83 34.87 -7.12
C GLY A 344 12.73 33.82 -7.33
N CYS A 345 11.58 34.27 -7.85
CA CYS A 345 10.32 33.52 -7.89
C CYS A 345 10.31 32.33 -8.88
N GLU A 346 9.48 31.29 -8.71
CA GLU A 346 8.32 31.06 -7.83
C GLU A 346 8.66 31.06 -6.32
N SER A 347 8.40 32.16 -5.62
CA SER A 347 8.62 32.29 -4.17
C SER A 347 7.50 33.11 -3.55
N LEU A 348 7.04 32.67 -2.38
CA LEU A 348 5.98 33.31 -1.62
C LEU A 348 6.61 34.22 -0.56
N THR A 349 6.63 35.53 -0.81
CA THR A 349 7.19 36.49 0.15
C THR A 349 6.10 36.94 1.11
N ILE A 350 6.27 36.67 2.41
CA ILE A 350 5.33 37.08 3.46
C ILE A 350 5.89 38.27 4.23
N LEU A 351 5.16 39.39 4.24
CA LEU A 351 5.55 40.64 4.88
C LEU A 351 4.59 40.98 6.03
N PHE A 352 5.16 41.36 7.18
CA PHE A 352 4.43 41.62 8.43
C PHE A 352 4.43 43.09 8.86
N GLU A 353 5.15 43.96 8.14
CA GLU A 353 5.31 45.39 8.42
C GLU A 353 5.08 46.23 7.15
N GLU A 354 4.91 47.55 7.31
CA GLU A 354 4.79 48.48 6.17
C GLU A 354 6.05 48.43 5.31
N GLY A 355 5.90 48.46 3.99
CA GLY A 355 7.03 48.19 3.11
C GLY A 355 6.78 48.49 1.64
N THR A 356 7.87 48.47 0.88
CA THR A 356 7.86 48.65 -0.57
C THR A 356 8.16 47.32 -1.25
N ILE A 357 7.28 46.91 -2.18
CA ILE A 357 7.52 45.78 -3.08
C ILE A 357 7.78 46.27 -4.50
N HIS A 358 8.47 45.46 -5.30
CA HIS A 358 8.76 45.74 -6.70
C HIS A 358 8.80 44.45 -7.52
N SER A 359 8.61 44.56 -8.83
CA SER A 359 8.77 43.45 -9.79
C SER A 359 10.23 43.01 -9.90
N LEU A 360 10.45 41.76 -10.30
CA LEU A 360 11.80 41.21 -10.50
C LEU A 360 12.59 42.06 -11.53
N HIS A 361 13.85 42.37 -11.21
CA HIS A 361 14.77 43.25 -11.95
C HIS A 361 14.46 44.76 -11.98
N TYR A 362 13.40 45.24 -11.31
CA TYR A 362 13.10 46.68 -11.21
C TYR A 362 14.35 47.52 -10.81
N PRO A 363 14.68 48.62 -11.51
CA PRO A 363 13.88 49.34 -12.52
C PRO A 363 14.12 48.92 -13.98
N GLU A 364 14.84 47.81 -14.21
CA GLU A 364 14.94 47.17 -15.52
C GLU A 364 13.68 46.34 -15.82
N ASP A 365 13.46 45.97 -17.08
CA ASP A 365 12.20 45.36 -17.50
C ASP A 365 12.01 43.95 -16.90
N TYR A 366 10.78 43.62 -16.49
CA TYR A 366 10.47 42.29 -15.95
C TYR A 366 10.49 41.22 -17.05
N SER A 367 10.66 39.95 -16.67
CA SER A 367 10.66 38.83 -17.62
C SER A 367 9.26 38.48 -18.15
N ASP A 368 9.19 38.01 -19.39
CA ASP A 368 8.00 37.33 -19.94
C ASP A 368 7.59 36.13 -19.05
N MET A 369 6.29 35.85 -18.95
CA MET A 369 5.68 34.78 -18.14
C MET A 369 6.01 34.85 -16.63
N ALA A 370 6.35 36.02 -16.09
CA ALA A 370 6.65 36.18 -14.67
C ALA A 370 5.38 35.99 -13.82
N SER A 371 5.50 35.20 -12.75
CA SER A 371 4.46 35.04 -11.73
C SER A 371 5.08 35.28 -10.35
N CYS A 372 4.62 36.34 -9.66
CA CYS A 372 5.15 36.75 -8.37
C CYS A 372 4.01 37.01 -7.38
N THR A 373 4.18 36.57 -6.14
CA THR A 373 3.11 36.56 -5.13
C THR A 373 3.62 37.03 -3.77
N TRP A 374 3.00 38.09 -3.25
CA TRP A 374 3.28 38.66 -1.94
C TRP A 374 2.06 38.55 -1.04
N ILE A 375 2.24 38.03 0.18
CA ILE A 375 1.20 38.03 1.22
C ILE A 375 1.60 39.01 2.31
N PHE A 376 0.68 39.88 2.68
CA PHE A 376 0.80 40.79 3.81
C PHE A 376 -0.13 40.33 4.92
N GLN A 377 0.36 40.22 6.15
CA GLN A 377 -0.46 39.87 7.32
C GLN A 377 -0.22 40.83 8.48
N ALA A 378 -1.23 41.65 8.79
CA ALA A 378 -1.14 42.80 9.70
C ALA A 378 -2.40 42.90 10.59
N PRO A 379 -2.34 43.55 11.77
CA PRO A 379 -3.47 43.58 12.69
C PRO A 379 -4.70 44.37 12.20
N ASN A 380 -4.54 45.34 11.28
CA ASN A 380 -5.62 46.16 10.72
C ASN A 380 -5.28 46.64 9.28
N HIS A 381 -6.31 47.16 8.61
CA HIS A 381 -6.49 47.41 7.16
C HIS A 381 -5.39 48.15 6.40
N TYR A 382 -5.25 47.87 5.09
CA TYR A 382 -4.12 48.27 4.24
C TYR A 382 -4.47 49.34 3.21
N LEU A 383 -3.49 50.13 2.75
CA LEU A 383 -3.58 51.03 1.59
C LEU A 383 -2.32 50.95 0.70
N ILE A 384 -2.50 50.73 -0.61
CA ILE A 384 -1.41 50.63 -1.61
C ILE A 384 -1.23 51.96 -2.37
N LYS A 385 0.01 52.37 -2.69
CA LYS A 385 0.30 53.45 -3.64
C LYS A 385 1.38 53.11 -4.68
N SER A 386 1.16 53.63 -5.89
CA SER A 386 2.05 53.58 -7.07
C SER A 386 2.13 52.25 -7.80
N LEU A 387 2.18 52.34 -9.14
CA LEU A 387 2.28 51.25 -10.11
C LEU A 387 2.60 51.84 -11.50
N GLU A 388 3.49 51.21 -12.26
CA GLU A 388 3.68 51.41 -13.70
C GLU A 388 3.83 50.01 -14.33
N ILE A 389 2.99 49.64 -15.29
CA ILE A 389 2.99 48.34 -16.01
C ILE A 389 2.66 48.61 -17.49
N GLU A 390 2.92 47.66 -18.39
CA GLU A 390 2.43 47.77 -19.77
C GLU A 390 0.89 47.97 -19.83
N GLU A 391 0.42 48.76 -20.81
CA GLU A 391 -0.98 49.09 -20.99
C GLU A 391 -1.55 48.37 -22.22
N ASN A 392 -2.49 47.45 -21.98
CA ASN A 392 -3.49 47.07 -22.97
C ASN A 392 -4.87 47.37 -22.37
N GLY A 393 -5.81 47.84 -23.20
CA GLY A 393 -6.99 48.63 -22.75
C GLY A 393 -8.03 47.90 -21.88
N ASP A 394 -7.80 46.63 -21.55
CA ASP A 394 -8.63 45.77 -20.72
C ASP A 394 -7.87 45.05 -19.58
N CYS A 395 -6.56 45.33 -19.39
CA CYS A 395 -5.69 44.67 -18.41
C CYS A 395 -5.70 43.13 -18.49
N THR A 396 -5.70 42.57 -19.70
CA THR A 396 -5.73 41.11 -19.93
C THR A 396 -4.36 40.46 -20.16
N SER A 397 -3.36 41.23 -20.60
CA SER A 397 -1.96 40.81 -20.75
C SER A 397 -1.23 40.87 -19.40
N ASP A 398 -0.62 42.03 -19.09
CA ASP A 398 0.19 42.20 -17.89
C ASP A 398 -0.58 43.00 -16.83
N TYR A 399 -0.68 42.45 -15.62
CA TYR A 399 -1.48 43.07 -14.57
C TYR A 399 -1.06 42.67 -13.15
N VAL A 400 -1.30 43.58 -12.20
CA VAL A 400 -1.29 43.28 -10.77
C VAL A 400 -2.73 43.15 -10.28
N THR A 401 -3.04 42.01 -9.66
CA THR A 401 -4.25 41.81 -8.87
C THR A 401 -3.95 41.92 -7.38
N VAL A 402 -4.94 42.43 -6.65
CA VAL A 402 -4.93 42.55 -5.20
C VAL A 402 -6.14 41.80 -4.68
N HIS A 403 -5.94 40.87 -3.76
CA HIS A 403 -7.01 40.09 -3.10
C HIS A 403 -7.01 40.34 -1.59
N SER A 404 -8.15 40.08 -0.96
CA SER A 404 -8.38 40.31 0.48
C SER A 404 -8.20 39.06 1.37
N ASP A 405 -7.71 37.98 0.76
CA ASP A 405 -7.57 36.64 1.31
C ASP A 405 -6.33 35.95 0.72
N VAL A 406 -5.85 34.90 1.37
CA VAL A 406 -4.65 34.14 0.96
C VAL A 406 -4.94 33.15 -0.17
N GLU A 407 -6.20 32.74 -0.30
CA GLU A 407 -6.64 31.69 -1.23
C GLU A 407 -6.80 32.25 -2.67
N GLY A 408 -6.81 33.58 -2.81
CA GLY A 408 -6.93 34.28 -4.10
C GLY A 408 -8.37 34.36 -4.62
N GLU A 409 -9.36 34.07 -3.78
CA GLU A 409 -10.76 33.96 -4.21
C GLU A 409 -11.51 35.31 -4.21
N LYS A 410 -11.01 36.35 -3.54
CA LYS A 410 -11.68 37.67 -3.43
C LYS A 410 -10.78 38.81 -3.88
N GLU A 411 -10.69 38.95 -5.20
CA GLU A 411 -10.10 40.09 -5.89
C GLU A 411 -10.80 41.40 -5.47
N ILE A 412 -10.02 42.38 -5.03
CA ILE A 412 -10.48 43.72 -4.62
C ILE A 412 -9.98 44.83 -5.56
N ALA A 413 -8.94 44.57 -6.36
CA ALA A 413 -8.53 45.44 -7.47
C ALA A 413 -7.69 44.68 -8.51
N ARG A 414 -7.73 45.15 -9.75
CA ARG A 414 -6.85 44.76 -10.85
C ARG A 414 -6.34 46.00 -11.54
N LEU A 415 -5.03 46.07 -11.75
CA LEU A 415 -4.30 47.28 -12.13
C LEU A 415 -3.30 46.96 -13.24
N CYS A 416 -3.26 47.80 -14.28
CA CYS A 416 -2.25 47.77 -15.34
C CYS A 416 -2.02 49.19 -15.88
N GLY A 417 -1.02 49.36 -16.76
CA GLY A 417 -0.74 50.62 -17.46
C GLY A 417 0.23 51.59 -16.78
N TYR A 418 0.61 52.62 -17.53
CA TYR A 418 1.75 53.51 -17.23
C TYR A 418 1.41 54.70 -16.31
N VAL A 419 0.23 54.68 -15.66
CA VAL A 419 -0.26 55.80 -14.83
C VAL A 419 -0.54 55.30 -13.43
N VAL A 420 0.13 55.92 -12.45
CA VAL A 420 -0.03 55.67 -11.00
C VAL A 420 -1.52 55.58 -10.61
N PRO A 421 -2.01 54.39 -10.20
CA PRO A 421 -3.43 54.18 -9.96
C PRO A 421 -3.89 54.77 -8.62
N SER A 422 -5.22 54.85 -8.46
CA SER A 422 -5.83 55.28 -7.19
C SER A 422 -5.59 54.26 -6.07
N PRO A 423 -5.38 54.68 -4.81
CA PRO A 423 -5.04 53.76 -3.74
C PRO A 423 -6.11 52.70 -3.45
N VAL A 424 -5.69 51.44 -3.37
CA VAL A 424 -6.56 50.30 -3.06
C VAL A 424 -6.56 50.06 -1.56
N LEU A 425 -7.75 50.05 -0.93
CA LEU A 425 -7.95 49.81 0.50
C LEU A 425 -8.54 48.42 0.74
N SER A 426 -7.91 47.59 1.58
CA SER A 426 -8.46 46.27 1.99
C SER A 426 -9.00 46.30 3.41
N THR A 427 -10.25 45.85 3.60
CA THR A 427 -10.90 45.68 4.92
C THR A 427 -10.58 44.33 5.59
N SER A 428 -9.59 43.59 5.08
CA SER A 428 -9.07 42.37 5.71
C SER A 428 -7.84 42.68 6.59
N SER A 429 -7.45 41.71 7.43
CA SER A 429 -6.15 41.68 8.11
C SER A 429 -5.07 41.00 7.25
N VAL A 430 -5.44 40.48 6.08
CA VAL A 430 -4.53 39.81 5.14
C VAL A 430 -4.77 40.37 3.74
N MET A 431 -3.71 40.54 2.96
CA MET A 431 -3.78 41.00 1.57
C MET A 431 -2.80 40.18 0.72
N LEU A 432 -3.26 39.71 -0.43
CA LEU A 432 -2.46 38.96 -1.40
C LEU A 432 -2.31 39.82 -2.66
N ILE A 433 -1.09 40.24 -2.97
CA ILE A 433 -0.76 40.95 -4.20
C ILE A 433 -0.09 39.95 -5.14
N SER A 434 -0.60 39.85 -6.36
CA SER A 434 -0.13 38.92 -7.38
C SER A 434 0.14 39.65 -8.68
N PHE A 435 1.34 39.50 -9.23
CA PHE A 435 1.73 40.01 -10.54
C PHE A 435 1.81 38.85 -11.53
N GLN A 436 1.29 39.07 -12.73
CA GLN A 436 1.32 38.12 -13.84
C GLN A 436 1.61 38.90 -15.14
N SER A 437 2.58 38.40 -15.93
CA SER A 437 2.83 38.84 -17.31
C SER A 437 2.59 37.73 -18.34
N ASP A 438 2.34 38.13 -19.59
CA ASP A 438 2.17 37.22 -20.72
C ASP A 438 3.49 36.90 -21.45
N GLU A 439 3.42 36.39 -22.69
CA GLU A 439 4.57 35.95 -23.49
C GLU A 439 5.06 36.99 -24.52
N ASN A 440 4.51 38.21 -24.51
CA ASN A 440 4.55 39.10 -25.68
C ASN A 440 4.58 40.61 -25.35
N GLY A 441 5.58 41.03 -24.56
CA GLY A 441 5.79 42.43 -24.21
C GLY A 441 6.37 42.56 -22.81
N THR A 442 7.25 43.53 -22.58
CA THR A 442 7.81 43.79 -21.25
C THR A 442 8.01 45.28 -21.04
N ALA A 443 7.87 45.69 -19.78
CA ALA A 443 8.09 47.06 -19.33
C ALA A 443 8.87 47.08 -18.01
N ARG A 444 9.28 48.28 -17.58
CA ARG A 444 10.11 48.51 -16.38
C ARG A 444 9.51 48.02 -15.06
N GLY A 445 8.25 47.59 -15.10
CA GLY A 445 7.52 47.05 -13.96
C GLY A 445 7.25 48.07 -12.85
N PHE A 446 6.77 47.55 -11.73
CA PHE A 446 6.14 48.37 -10.71
C PHE A 446 6.96 48.45 -9.43
N GLN A 447 6.78 49.55 -8.72
CA GLN A 447 7.15 49.72 -7.32
C GLN A 447 5.90 50.21 -6.57
N ALA A 448 5.49 49.46 -5.54
CA ALA A 448 4.29 49.74 -4.75
C ALA A 448 4.62 49.85 -3.26
N GLU A 449 4.13 50.91 -2.61
CA GLU A 449 4.25 51.16 -1.18
C GLU A 449 2.97 50.69 -0.46
N VAL A 450 3.12 49.89 0.60
CA VAL A 450 2.02 49.30 1.38
C VAL A 450 2.08 49.82 2.82
N SER A 451 0.99 50.46 3.27
CA SER A 451 0.85 51.04 4.63
C SER A 451 -0.38 50.52 5.38
N PHE A 452 -0.32 50.55 6.71
CA PHE A 452 -1.29 49.95 7.64
C PHE A 452 -2.07 51.02 8.42
N ILE A 453 -3.39 50.97 8.36
CA ILE A 453 -4.29 52.01 8.89
C ILE A 453 -5.23 51.42 9.94
N SER A 454 -5.14 51.94 11.17
CA SER A 454 -5.99 51.54 12.29
C SER A 454 -7.47 51.88 12.05
N ARG A 455 -8.39 51.01 12.51
CA ARG A 455 -9.85 51.19 12.40
C ARG A 455 -10.38 52.51 12.97
N ALA A 456 -9.67 53.15 13.90
CA ALA A 456 -10.03 54.49 14.38
C ALA A 456 -9.93 55.57 13.28
N GLY A 457 -9.12 55.35 12.24
CA GLY A 457 -9.05 56.18 11.04
C GLY A 457 -10.05 55.81 9.93
N VAL A 458 -10.64 54.61 9.98
CA VAL A 458 -11.54 54.07 8.92
C VAL A 458 -13.02 54.48 9.14
N SER A 459 -13.33 55.27 10.17
CA SER A 459 -14.66 55.86 10.37
C SER A 459 -15.13 56.82 9.26
N GLY A 460 -14.33 57.02 8.20
CA GLY A 460 -14.70 57.77 7.01
C GLY A 460 -15.39 56.97 5.90
N THR A 461 -15.10 55.67 5.73
CA THR A 461 -15.39 54.99 4.43
C THR A 461 -15.78 53.51 4.51
N LEU A 462 -17.06 53.28 4.18
CA LEU A 462 -17.62 52.14 3.43
C LEU A 462 -17.74 50.76 4.12
N ALA A 463 -19.01 50.39 4.32
CA ALA A 463 -19.50 49.06 4.68
C ALA A 463 -20.16 48.36 3.47
N ALA A 464 -20.70 47.14 3.69
CA ALA A 464 -21.45 46.27 2.76
C ALA A 464 -20.57 45.37 1.84
N ALA A 465 -20.93 44.11 1.51
CA ALA A 465 -22.07 43.28 1.90
C ALA A 465 -21.75 41.76 1.93
N LEU A 466 -22.54 41.01 2.70
CA LEU A 466 -22.69 39.54 2.65
C LEU A 466 -24.14 39.19 2.22
N CYS A 467 -24.41 37.89 2.00
CA CYS A 467 -25.73 37.22 1.79
C CYS A 467 -26.29 37.18 0.35
N SER A 468 -27.00 36.15 -0.14
CA SER A 468 -27.33 34.79 0.40
C SER A 468 -27.97 33.86 -0.67
N PRO A 469 -28.25 32.55 -0.38
CA PRO A 469 -28.49 31.47 -1.38
C PRO A 469 -29.96 30.97 -1.51
N SER A 470 -30.20 29.88 -2.28
CA SER A 470 -31.44 29.07 -2.20
C SER A 470 -31.33 27.59 -2.67
N GLU A 471 -31.97 26.69 -1.91
CA GLU A 471 -32.21 25.23 -2.06
C GLU A 471 -33.72 24.96 -2.40
N PRO A 472 -34.39 23.76 -2.27
CA PRO A 472 -34.11 22.34 -2.61
C PRO A 472 -35.19 21.72 -3.60
N PRO A 473 -36.17 20.81 -3.30
CA PRO A 473 -36.17 19.41 -2.77
C PRO A 473 -37.01 18.29 -3.51
N ARG A 474 -36.53 17.02 -3.49
CA ARG A 474 -37.24 15.71 -3.23
C ARG A 474 -38.27 15.01 -4.18
N GLY A 475 -38.15 13.66 -4.23
CA GLY A 475 -39.23 12.63 -4.21
C GLY A 475 -39.44 11.79 -5.50
N THR A 476 -39.88 10.51 -5.57
CA THR A 476 -39.97 9.28 -4.71
C THR A 476 -40.82 8.21 -5.46
N ALA A 477 -40.51 6.90 -5.34
CA ALA A 477 -41.37 5.72 -5.66
C ALA A 477 -41.81 5.48 -7.14
N GLN A 478 -42.16 4.29 -7.65
CA GLN A 478 -41.86 2.84 -7.49
C GLN A 478 -42.77 2.10 -8.51
N LEU A 479 -42.31 0.98 -9.11
CA LEU A 479 -43.04 -0.27 -9.52
C LEU A 479 -44.52 -0.20 -10.04
N GLU A 480 -45.03 -1.03 -10.96
CA GLU A 480 -44.57 -2.10 -11.89
C GLU A 480 -45.85 -2.65 -12.57
N ASP A 481 -45.86 -3.09 -13.84
CA ASP A 481 -46.81 -4.17 -14.22
C ASP A 481 -46.56 -4.93 -15.56
N LYS A 482 -46.44 -6.25 -15.41
CA LYS A 482 -46.94 -7.40 -16.21
C LYS A 482 -47.18 -7.31 -17.73
N PHE A 483 -46.73 -8.38 -18.40
CA PHE A 483 -47.48 -9.01 -19.52
C PHE A 483 -47.67 -10.52 -19.28
N GLY A 484 -48.79 -11.08 -19.72
CA GLY A 484 -49.23 -12.43 -19.33
C GLY A 484 -49.08 -13.53 -20.39
N ILE A 485 -48.72 -14.73 -19.90
CA ILE A 485 -49.46 -16.01 -20.04
C ILE A 485 -49.92 -16.45 -21.45
N SER A 486 -49.48 -17.63 -21.91
CA SER A 486 -50.38 -18.73 -22.37
C SER A 486 -49.69 -20.09 -22.62
N ARG A 487 -49.99 -21.10 -21.77
CA ARG A 487 -50.32 -22.53 -22.10
C ARG A 487 -49.53 -23.28 -23.21
N SER A 488 -48.98 -24.49 -23.00
CA SER A 488 -49.65 -25.81 -22.73
C SER A 488 -48.88 -26.88 -23.56
N ARG A 489 -48.68 -28.18 -23.23
CA ARG A 489 -49.34 -29.13 -22.32
C ARG A 489 -48.43 -30.36 -22.01
N THR A 490 -48.41 -30.80 -20.74
CA THR A 490 -48.47 -32.21 -20.24
C THR A 490 -47.49 -33.34 -20.66
N THR A 491 -46.73 -33.83 -19.66
CA THR A 491 -46.62 -35.24 -19.13
C THR A 491 -46.10 -36.41 -20.00
N SER A 492 -45.48 -37.50 -19.50
CA SER A 492 -44.83 -37.85 -18.21
C SER A 492 -44.23 -39.28 -18.26
N LEU A 493 -43.14 -39.52 -17.51
CA LEU A 493 -42.74 -40.77 -16.81
C LEU A 493 -42.37 -42.09 -17.57
N LEU A 494 -41.08 -42.49 -17.36
CA LEU A 494 -40.58 -43.81 -16.87
C LEU A 494 -40.34 -45.05 -17.78
N LEU A 495 -39.09 -45.58 -17.69
CA LEU A 495 -38.67 -46.99 -17.41
C LEU A 495 -39.01 -48.11 -18.44
N VAL A 496 -38.24 -49.21 -18.66
CA VAL A 496 -36.86 -49.64 -18.27
C VAL A 496 -36.43 -50.89 -19.11
N LEU A 497 -35.11 -51.14 -19.29
CA LEU A 497 -34.43 -52.40 -19.77
C LEU A 497 -34.81 -52.95 -21.17
N GLY A 498 -33.94 -53.62 -21.96
CA GLY A 498 -32.51 -53.98 -21.87
C GLY A 498 -32.16 -55.07 -22.93
N VAL A 499 -30.90 -55.57 -22.99
CA VAL A 499 -30.49 -56.88 -23.60
C VAL A 499 -30.51 -56.95 -25.17
N ILE A 500 -29.55 -57.53 -25.93
CA ILE A 500 -28.23 -58.16 -25.69
C ILE A 500 -27.27 -57.95 -26.89
N GLY A 501 -25.97 -58.16 -26.67
CA GLY A 501 -24.89 -57.91 -27.63
C GLY A 501 -24.79 -58.78 -28.89
N SER A 502 -24.17 -58.17 -29.90
CA SER A 502 -23.48 -58.79 -31.04
C SER A 502 -22.45 -57.83 -31.67
N THR A 503 -22.68 -56.52 -31.57
CA THR A 503 -21.77 -55.43 -31.99
C THR A 503 -20.50 -55.26 -31.16
N VAL A 504 -20.36 -55.95 -30.01
CA VAL A 504 -19.23 -55.75 -29.08
C VAL A 504 -17.88 -56.20 -29.66
N ILE A 505 -17.86 -57.23 -30.51
CA ILE A 505 -16.60 -57.85 -31.00
C ILE A 505 -15.93 -57.02 -32.11
N LEU A 506 -16.71 -56.41 -33.01
CA LEU A 506 -16.18 -55.48 -34.03
C LEU A 506 -15.77 -54.12 -33.42
N ILE A 507 -16.46 -53.67 -32.36
CA ILE A 507 -16.01 -52.52 -31.57
C ILE A 507 -14.73 -52.86 -30.80
N ALA A 508 -14.59 -54.09 -30.27
CA ALA A 508 -13.36 -54.53 -29.59
C ALA A 508 -12.14 -54.49 -30.53
N LEU A 509 -12.26 -54.99 -31.75
CA LEU A 509 -11.15 -54.97 -32.72
C LEU A 509 -10.82 -53.55 -33.24
N LYS A 510 -11.79 -52.63 -33.28
CA LYS A 510 -11.50 -51.21 -33.55
C LYS A 510 -10.99 -50.44 -32.32
N LYS A 511 -11.27 -50.92 -31.09
CA LYS A 511 -10.68 -50.48 -29.81
C LYS A 511 -9.29 -51.07 -29.52
N MET A 512 -8.78 -51.97 -30.36
CA MET A 512 -7.40 -52.49 -30.24
C MET A 512 -6.34 -51.62 -30.95
N SER A 513 -6.74 -50.48 -31.53
CA SER A 513 -5.88 -49.30 -31.44
C SER A 513 -5.91 -48.83 -29.98
N LEU A 514 -4.99 -49.35 -29.17
CA LEU A 514 -4.69 -48.80 -27.86
C LEU A 514 -4.31 -47.33 -28.05
N GLU A 515 -5.23 -46.42 -27.76
CA GLU A 515 -4.86 -45.08 -27.32
C GLU A 515 -3.91 -45.29 -26.13
N LYS A 516 -2.61 -45.10 -26.37
CA LYS A 516 -1.63 -44.99 -25.29
C LYS A 516 -2.06 -43.77 -24.50
N LYS A 517 -2.76 -43.99 -23.39
CA LYS A 517 -3.11 -42.92 -22.47
C LYS A 517 -1.81 -42.26 -22.02
N ASP A 518 -1.60 -41.02 -22.42
CA ASP A 518 -0.34 -40.32 -22.22
C ASP A 518 0.05 -40.30 -20.75
N ARG A 519 1.35 -40.42 -20.48
CA ARG A 519 1.84 -40.51 -19.11
C ARG A 519 1.90 -39.12 -18.50
N ILE A 520 0.97 -38.82 -17.61
CA ILE A 520 0.95 -37.54 -16.91
C ILE A 520 2.12 -37.47 -15.93
N THR A 521 2.90 -36.40 -16.00
CA THR A 521 4.00 -36.12 -15.07
C THR A 521 3.47 -35.63 -13.72
N LEU A 522 2.63 -34.60 -13.74
CA LEU A 522 2.09 -33.94 -12.54
C LEU A 522 0.86 -34.69 -11.97
N GLN A 523 1.09 -35.88 -11.40
CA GLN A 523 0.03 -36.76 -10.88
C GLN A 523 -0.50 -36.32 -9.50
N ASP A 524 0.42 -35.85 -8.64
CA ASP A 524 0.15 -35.26 -7.33
C ASP A 524 0.54 -33.77 -7.36
N PRO A 525 -0.40 -32.83 -7.08
CA PRO A 525 -0.14 -31.39 -7.12
C PRO A 525 0.81 -30.88 -6.03
N GLU A 526 1.05 -31.65 -4.96
CA GLU A 526 2.00 -31.29 -3.90
C GLU A 526 3.38 -31.95 -4.06
N ALA A 527 3.49 -32.96 -4.91
CA ALA A 527 4.76 -33.61 -5.23
C ALA A 527 5.73 -32.70 -6.00
N LYS A 528 7.02 -32.95 -5.83
CA LYS A 528 8.11 -32.18 -6.46
C LYS A 528 8.83 -33.06 -7.47
N TYR A 529 8.71 -32.71 -8.74
CA TYR A 529 9.27 -33.47 -9.87
C TYR A 529 10.59 -32.83 -10.31
N PRO A 530 11.75 -33.49 -10.14
CA PRO A 530 13.03 -33.00 -10.64
C PRO A 530 13.10 -33.22 -12.16
N LEU A 531 13.06 -32.13 -12.93
CA LEU A 531 13.18 -32.19 -14.40
C LEU A 531 14.51 -31.58 -14.86
N PRO A 532 15.28 -32.27 -15.73
CA PRO A 532 16.55 -31.75 -16.27
C PRO A 532 16.32 -30.68 -17.34
N LEU A 533 17.11 -29.61 -17.31
CA LEU A 533 17.20 -28.64 -18.41
C LEU A 533 17.86 -29.32 -19.61
N ILE A 534 17.13 -29.52 -20.70
CA ILE A 534 17.63 -30.19 -21.92
C ILE A 534 17.98 -29.21 -23.04
N GLU A 535 17.40 -28.00 -23.04
CA GLU A 535 17.66 -26.97 -24.03
C GLU A 535 17.50 -25.58 -23.40
N LYS A 536 18.36 -24.63 -23.78
CA LYS A 536 18.25 -23.22 -23.40
C LYS A 536 18.54 -22.35 -24.61
N GLU A 537 17.55 -21.59 -25.05
CA GLU A 537 17.61 -20.72 -26.23
C GLU A 537 17.50 -19.25 -25.82
N GLN A 538 18.26 -18.37 -26.46
CA GLN A 538 18.18 -16.93 -26.27
C GLN A 538 17.23 -16.31 -27.31
N ILE A 539 16.14 -15.69 -26.83
CA ILE A 539 15.14 -15.03 -27.69
C ILE A 539 15.47 -13.54 -27.88
N THR A 540 15.80 -12.84 -26.80
CA THR A 540 16.18 -11.41 -26.82
C THR A 540 17.39 -11.17 -25.91
N HIS A 541 17.84 -9.91 -25.77
CA HIS A 541 18.92 -9.57 -24.85
C HIS A 541 18.63 -10.07 -23.41
N ASN A 542 17.37 -9.94 -22.95
CA ASN A 542 16.94 -10.30 -21.59
C ASN A 542 15.94 -11.47 -21.51
N THR A 543 15.67 -12.21 -22.60
CA THR A 543 14.66 -13.30 -22.58
C THR A 543 15.25 -14.62 -23.07
N ARG A 544 14.83 -15.72 -22.44
CA ARG A 544 15.21 -17.10 -22.78
C ARG A 544 14.00 -18.02 -22.91
N ARG A 545 14.10 -19.06 -23.74
CA ARG A 545 13.31 -20.29 -23.62
C ARG A 545 14.11 -21.34 -22.86
N PHE A 546 13.51 -21.92 -21.84
CA PHE A 546 14.06 -23.05 -21.08
C PHE A 546 13.20 -24.29 -21.33
N ARG A 547 13.79 -25.34 -21.89
CA ARG A 547 13.13 -26.62 -22.11
C ARG A 547 13.58 -27.64 -21.07
N PHE A 548 12.65 -28.18 -20.30
CA PHE A 548 12.92 -29.25 -19.36
C PHE A 548 12.38 -30.58 -19.87
N GLY A 549 13.15 -31.65 -19.74
CA GLY A 549 12.73 -33.00 -20.14
C GLY A 549 11.73 -33.60 -19.16
N LEU A 550 10.67 -34.23 -19.67
CA LEU A 550 9.73 -35.02 -18.87
C LEU A 550 10.30 -36.44 -18.63
N PRO A 551 9.73 -37.23 -17.69
CA PRO A 551 10.33 -38.51 -17.26
C PRO A 551 10.53 -39.57 -18.37
N SER A 552 9.79 -39.48 -19.48
CA SER A 552 10.09 -40.21 -20.72
C SER A 552 9.45 -39.49 -21.94
N PRO A 553 9.85 -39.82 -23.19
CA PRO A 553 9.33 -39.15 -24.39
C PRO A 553 7.82 -39.27 -24.62
N ASP A 554 7.16 -40.23 -23.97
CA ASP A 554 5.70 -40.45 -23.97
C ASP A 554 4.99 -39.85 -22.74
N HIS A 555 5.68 -39.00 -21.97
CA HIS A 555 5.04 -38.18 -20.93
C HIS A 555 4.53 -36.85 -21.50
N VAL A 556 3.45 -36.37 -20.89
CA VAL A 556 2.97 -34.98 -20.98
C VAL A 556 3.06 -34.34 -19.60
N LEU A 557 2.96 -33.01 -19.50
CA LEU A 557 3.10 -32.34 -18.20
C LEU A 557 1.93 -32.69 -17.27
N GLY A 558 0.69 -32.63 -17.77
CA GLY A 558 -0.54 -32.74 -16.99
C GLY A 558 -0.99 -31.40 -16.41
N LEU A 559 -0.99 -30.34 -17.22
CA LEU A 559 -1.33 -28.98 -16.80
C LEU A 559 -2.65 -28.52 -17.44
N PRO A 560 -3.76 -28.48 -16.68
CA PRO A 560 -5.04 -28.01 -17.21
C PRO A 560 -4.97 -26.53 -17.59
N VAL A 561 -5.53 -26.18 -18.75
CA VAL A 561 -5.48 -24.83 -19.33
C VAL A 561 -6.09 -23.80 -18.37
N GLY A 562 -5.36 -22.70 -18.13
CA GLY A 562 -5.66 -21.70 -17.11
C GLY A 562 -4.86 -21.87 -15.81
N ASN A 563 -4.06 -22.94 -15.67
CA ASN A 563 -3.18 -23.18 -14.51
C ASN A 563 -1.70 -22.99 -14.85
N TYR A 564 -0.90 -22.84 -13.79
CA TYR A 564 0.55 -22.71 -13.82
C TYR A 564 1.22 -23.80 -12.97
N VAL A 565 2.56 -23.78 -12.96
CA VAL A 565 3.37 -24.58 -12.05
C VAL A 565 4.29 -23.70 -11.22
N HIS A 566 4.83 -24.25 -10.13
CA HIS A 566 5.87 -23.63 -9.34
C HIS A 566 7.22 -24.24 -9.69
N LEU A 567 8.20 -23.40 -10.01
CA LEU A 567 9.62 -23.77 -10.04
C LEU A 567 10.22 -23.51 -8.65
N LEU A 568 10.98 -24.48 -8.13
CA LEU A 568 11.63 -24.43 -6.82
C LEU A 568 13.14 -24.68 -6.98
N ALA A 569 13.94 -23.81 -6.37
CA ALA A 569 15.40 -23.92 -6.33
C ALA A 569 15.95 -23.45 -4.99
N GLN A 570 17.06 -24.04 -4.54
CA GLN A 570 17.81 -23.56 -3.38
C GLN A 570 18.85 -22.54 -3.87
N ILE A 571 18.68 -21.27 -3.52
CA ILE A 571 19.52 -20.16 -3.99
C ILE A 571 20.09 -19.46 -2.76
N ASN A 572 21.41 -19.45 -2.61
CA ASN A 572 22.10 -18.87 -1.44
C ASN A 572 21.54 -19.35 -0.10
N ASN A 573 21.29 -20.67 0.02
CA ASN A 573 20.66 -21.33 1.17
C ASN A 573 19.18 -20.95 1.46
N GLU A 574 18.52 -20.14 0.62
CA GLU A 574 17.08 -19.90 0.69
C GLU A 574 16.31 -20.78 -0.32
N LEU A 575 15.14 -21.30 0.07
CA LEU A 575 14.23 -21.96 -0.86
C LEU A 575 13.41 -20.91 -1.63
N VAL A 576 13.76 -20.68 -2.89
CA VAL A 576 13.07 -19.75 -3.77
C VAL A 576 12.02 -20.50 -4.60
N ILE A 577 10.76 -20.11 -4.44
CA ILE A 577 9.61 -20.66 -5.17
C ILE A 577 9.02 -19.56 -6.05
N ARG A 578 8.79 -19.81 -7.33
CA ARG A 578 8.15 -18.86 -8.26
C ARG A 578 7.15 -19.57 -9.17
N ALA A 579 6.01 -18.92 -9.42
CA ALA A 579 5.00 -19.41 -10.35
C ALA A 579 5.41 -19.06 -11.79
N TYR A 580 5.23 -20.02 -12.70
CA TYR A 580 5.42 -19.84 -14.14
C TYR A 580 4.37 -20.65 -14.89
N THR A 581 3.73 -20.04 -15.89
CA THR A 581 2.92 -20.76 -16.85
C THR A 581 3.82 -21.23 -17.99
N PRO A 582 3.93 -22.54 -18.27
CA PRO A 582 4.57 -23.03 -19.48
C PRO A 582 3.90 -22.47 -20.74
N VAL A 583 4.66 -22.37 -21.82
CA VAL A 583 4.11 -22.03 -23.15
C VAL A 583 3.75 -23.29 -23.95
N SER A 584 4.37 -24.43 -23.65
CA SER A 584 3.97 -25.75 -24.16
C SER A 584 2.64 -26.22 -23.55
N SER A 585 1.90 -27.08 -24.27
CA SER A 585 0.66 -27.72 -23.80
C SER A 585 0.86 -29.21 -23.50
N ASP A 586 -0.18 -29.90 -23.03
CA ASP A 586 -0.20 -31.36 -22.92
C ASP A 586 -0.28 -32.08 -24.28
N ASP A 587 -0.19 -31.36 -25.40
CA ASP A 587 0.07 -31.94 -26.72
C ASP A 587 1.57 -32.16 -26.97
N ASP A 588 2.44 -31.42 -26.26
CA ASP A 588 3.89 -31.49 -26.37
C ASP A 588 4.42 -32.67 -25.55
N GLN A 589 4.85 -33.73 -26.22
CA GLN A 589 5.33 -34.94 -25.56
C GLN A 589 6.83 -34.87 -25.25
N GLY A 590 7.21 -35.33 -24.06
CA GLY A 590 8.59 -35.49 -23.61
C GLY A 590 9.29 -34.23 -23.08
N PHE A 591 8.68 -33.05 -23.18
CA PHE A 591 9.27 -31.80 -22.66
C PHE A 591 8.24 -30.79 -22.13
N VAL A 592 8.73 -29.77 -21.43
CA VAL A 592 7.98 -28.56 -21.07
C VAL A 592 8.83 -27.31 -21.34
N ASP A 593 8.26 -26.33 -22.04
CA ASP A 593 8.92 -25.06 -22.39
C ASP A 593 8.42 -23.90 -21.51
N PHE A 594 9.35 -23.11 -20.97
CA PHE A 594 9.10 -21.84 -20.28
C PHE A 594 9.79 -20.69 -21.00
N ILE A 595 9.09 -19.57 -21.20
CA ILE A 595 9.68 -18.32 -21.68
C ILE A 595 9.78 -17.34 -20.52
N ILE A 596 11.01 -16.95 -20.20
CA ILE A 596 11.34 -16.26 -18.95
C ILE A 596 12.23 -15.06 -19.25
N LYS A 597 11.81 -13.89 -18.74
CA LYS A 597 12.60 -12.66 -18.72
C LYS A 597 13.61 -12.72 -17.57
N ILE A 598 14.88 -12.55 -17.91
CA ILE A 598 16.02 -12.52 -17.01
C ILE A 598 16.18 -11.10 -16.47
N TYR A 599 16.15 -10.99 -15.14
CA TYR A 599 16.35 -9.71 -14.45
C TYR A 599 17.79 -9.69 -13.96
N PHE A 600 18.71 -9.18 -14.77
CA PHE A 600 20.14 -9.11 -14.43
C PHE A 600 20.39 -8.10 -13.31
N LYS A 601 21.36 -8.42 -12.44
CA LYS A 601 21.94 -7.48 -11.48
C LYS A 601 22.53 -6.25 -12.17
N ASN A 602 22.59 -5.13 -11.45
CA ASN A 602 23.14 -3.83 -11.85
C ASN A 602 22.47 -3.15 -13.07
N VAL A 603 21.31 -3.64 -13.53
CA VAL A 603 20.57 -3.02 -14.65
C VAL A 603 19.50 -2.02 -14.18
N HIS A 604 18.76 -2.32 -13.11
CA HIS A 604 17.64 -1.49 -12.66
C HIS A 604 17.95 -0.77 -11.34
N PRO A 605 17.88 0.58 -11.26
CA PRO A 605 18.36 1.33 -10.10
C PRO A 605 17.58 1.03 -8.80
N LYS A 606 16.29 0.72 -8.88
CA LYS A 606 15.48 0.32 -7.71
C LYS A 606 15.64 -1.16 -7.32
N HIS A 607 16.31 -1.97 -8.16
CA HIS A 607 16.47 -3.42 -7.97
C HIS A 607 17.89 -3.89 -8.39
N PRO A 608 18.95 -3.40 -7.73
CA PRO A 608 20.34 -3.65 -8.14
C PRO A 608 20.72 -5.14 -8.10
N GLU A 609 20.14 -5.95 -7.22
CA GLU A 609 20.41 -7.39 -7.12
C GLU A 609 19.81 -8.23 -8.28
N GLY A 610 18.91 -7.66 -9.08
CA GLY A 610 18.17 -8.39 -10.11
C GLY A 610 17.20 -9.44 -9.54
N GLY A 611 16.86 -10.45 -10.35
CA GLY A 611 15.91 -11.50 -9.99
C GLY A 611 16.60 -12.78 -9.51
N LYS A 612 16.31 -13.23 -8.27
CA LYS A 612 16.89 -14.46 -7.68
C LYS A 612 16.71 -15.70 -8.60
N MET A 613 15.45 -16.09 -8.86
CA MET A 613 15.13 -17.29 -9.66
C MET A 613 15.56 -17.16 -11.12
N THR A 614 15.38 -15.99 -11.75
CA THR A 614 15.65 -15.83 -13.18
C THR A 614 17.16 -15.80 -13.49
N GLN A 615 17.98 -15.23 -12.60
CA GLN A 615 19.44 -15.37 -12.70
C GLN A 615 19.92 -16.79 -12.34
N TYR A 616 19.26 -17.50 -11.42
CA TYR A 616 19.57 -18.92 -11.18
C TYR A 616 19.34 -19.77 -12.44
N LEU A 617 18.16 -19.63 -13.07
CA LEU A 617 17.82 -20.29 -14.33
C LEU A 617 18.81 -19.95 -15.45
N GLU A 618 19.17 -18.67 -15.63
CA GLU A 618 20.17 -18.27 -16.63
C GLU A 618 21.54 -18.93 -16.39
N ASN A 619 21.92 -19.15 -15.13
CA ASN A 619 23.17 -19.83 -14.77
C ASN A 619 23.10 -21.38 -14.82
N MET A 620 21.92 -21.98 -14.98
CA MET A 620 21.79 -23.43 -15.15
C MET A 620 22.46 -23.90 -16.45
N LYS A 621 23.14 -25.04 -16.36
CA LYS A 621 23.75 -25.77 -17.46
C LYS A 621 22.78 -26.83 -17.98
N ILE A 622 22.97 -27.24 -19.23
CA ILE A 622 22.24 -28.39 -19.78
C ILE A 622 22.59 -29.64 -18.94
N GLY A 623 21.57 -30.35 -18.50
CA GLY A 623 21.65 -31.47 -17.55
C GLY A 623 21.30 -31.11 -16.10
N ASP A 624 21.38 -29.84 -15.68
CA ASP A 624 21.00 -29.42 -14.33
C ASP A 624 19.48 -29.58 -14.12
N THR A 625 19.06 -30.08 -12.96
CA THR A 625 17.64 -30.30 -12.65
C THR A 625 17.03 -29.15 -11.86
N ILE A 626 15.78 -28.79 -12.17
CA ILE A 626 14.93 -27.95 -11.32
C ILE A 626 13.75 -28.75 -10.77
N LEU A 627 13.26 -28.41 -9.58
CA LEU A 627 12.06 -29.01 -9.02
C LEU A 627 10.82 -28.26 -9.52
N ILE A 628 9.87 -28.98 -10.11
CA ILE A 628 8.56 -28.47 -10.52
C ILE A 628 7.48 -29.04 -9.60
N ARG A 629 6.53 -28.21 -9.15
CA ARG A 629 5.33 -28.62 -8.40
C ARG A 629 4.09 -27.99 -9.03
N GLY A 630 3.04 -28.77 -9.20
CA GLY A 630 1.76 -28.35 -9.77
C GLY A 630 0.96 -29.56 -10.26
N PRO A 631 -0.18 -29.37 -10.95
CA PRO A 631 -0.72 -28.09 -11.41
C PRO A 631 -1.22 -27.19 -10.27
N THR A 632 -1.25 -25.88 -10.47
CA THR A 632 -1.81 -24.92 -9.51
C THR A 632 -2.49 -23.76 -10.22
N GLY A 633 -3.68 -23.38 -9.75
CA GLY A 633 -4.43 -22.24 -10.26
C GLY A 633 -5.88 -22.29 -9.82
N ARG A 634 -6.67 -21.35 -10.35
CA ARG A 634 -8.10 -21.17 -10.02
C ARG A 634 -8.99 -21.06 -11.26
N LEU A 635 -8.43 -20.93 -12.45
CA LEU A 635 -9.15 -20.88 -13.72
C LEU A 635 -8.90 -22.17 -14.47
N PHE A 636 -9.96 -22.78 -15.00
CA PHE A 636 -9.90 -24.00 -15.78
C PHE A 636 -10.74 -23.80 -17.03
N TYR A 637 -10.10 -23.83 -18.20
CA TYR A 637 -10.78 -23.82 -19.49
C TYR A 637 -11.06 -25.27 -19.92
N HIS A 638 -12.34 -25.65 -20.03
CA HIS A 638 -12.72 -27.07 -20.20
C HIS A 638 -13.11 -27.43 -21.63
N LYS A 639 -13.77 -26.50 -22.34
CA LYS A 639 -14.35 -26.69 -23.68
C LYS A 639 -14.71 -25.32 -24.27
N PRO A 640 -15.02 -25.22 -25.57
CA PRO A 640 -15.37 -23.95 -26.23
C PRO A 640 -16.34 -23.05 -25.46
N GLY A 641 -15.85 -21.87 -25.15
CA GLY A 641 -16.54 -20.80 -24.41
C GLY A 641 -16.93 -21.15 -22.97
N TYR A 642 -16.48 -22.27 -22.39
CA TYR A 642 -16.88 -22.67 -21.03
C TYR A 642 -15.66 -22.92 -20.14
N LEU A 643 -15.55 -22.09 -19.13
CA LEU A 643 -14.52 -22.13 -18.11
C LEU A 643 -15.15 -22.22 -16.72
N THR A 644 -14.37 -22.66 -15.75
CA THR A 644 -14.74 -22.54 -14.34
C THR A 644 -13.70 -21.75 -13.57
N VAL A 645 -14.16 -20.86 -12.68
CA VAL A 645 -13.33 -20.06 -11.78
C VAL A 645 -13.58 -20.49 -10.34
N LYS A 646 -12.50 -20.60 -9.56
CA LYS A 646 -12.57 -20.71 -8.11
C LYS A 646 -12.29 -19.36 -7.44
N THR A 647 -13.19 -18.94 -6.55
CA THR A 647 -13.02 -17.72 -5.75
C THR A 647 -11.86 -17.88 -4.76
N ASP A 648 -11.70 -19.06 -4.16
CA ASP A 648 -10.52 -19.44 -3.34
C ASP A 648 -10.06 -20.89 -3.59
N LYS A 649 -9.03 -21.38 -2.89
CA LYS A 649 -8.52 -22.76 -3.13
C LYS A 649 -9.49 -23.89 -2.72
N LYS A 650 -10.37 -23.62 -1.76
CA LYS A 650 -11.35 -24.56 -1.18
C LYS A 650 -12.76 -24.35 -1.74
N SER A 651 -13.04 -23.24 -2.42
CA SER A 651 -14.34 -22.99 -3.05
C SER A 651 -14.65 -24.03 -4.13
N GLU A 652 -15.93 -24.32 -4.32
CA GLU A 652 -16.39 -25.03 -5.51
C GLU A 652 -16.11 -24.18 -6.78
N PRO A 653 -15.86 -24.81 -7.93
CA PRO A 653 -15.62 -24.10 -9.18
C PRO A 653 -16.94 -23.59 -9.79
N GLU A 654 -17.06 -22.27 -9.92
CA GLU A 654 -18.20 -21.61 -10.56
C GLU A 654 -18.02 -21.62 -12.08
N GLY A 655 -18.97 -22.21 -12.81
CA GLY A 655 -18.93 -22.30 -14.27
C GLY A 655 -19.50 -21.05 -14.95
N LYS A 656 -18.73 -20.45 -15.86
CA LYS A 656 -19.13 -19.27 -16.64
C LYS A 656 -19.03 -19.58 -18.14
N GLN A 657 -20.11 -19.31 -18.86
CA GLN A 657 -20.11 -19.31 -20.32
C GLN A 657 -19.61 -17.94 -20.78
N VAL A 658 -18.52 -17.91 -21.53
CA VAL A 658 -17.84 -16.72 -22.02
C VAL A 658 -17.79 -16.77 -23.54
N HIS A 659 -18.23 -15.70 -24.19
CA HIS A 659 -18.12 -15.53 -25.65
C HIS A 659 -16.93 -14.65 -26.03
N HIS A 660 -16.53 -13.72 -25.16
CA HIS A 660 -15.39 -12.84 -25.39
C HIS A 660 -14.53 -12.71 -24.12
N LEU A 661 -13.27 -13.13 -24.22
CA LEU A 661 -12.23 -12.93 -23.22
C LEU A 661 -11.50 -11.61 -23.49
N GLY A 662 -11.56 -10.65 -22.57
CA GLY A 662 -10.58 -9.56 -22.53
C GLY A 662 -9.35 -10.02 -21.77
N MET A 663 -8.16 -9.56 -22.16
CA MET A 663 -6.89 -9.92 -21.56
C MET A 663 -6.04 -8.67 -21.38
N ILE A 664 -5.61 -8.40 -20.16
CA ILE A 664 -4.68 -7.32 -19.80
C ILE A 664 -3.40 -7.97 -19.30
N ALA A 665 -2.32 -7.85 -20.07
CA ALA A 665 -1.02 -8.43 -19.76
C ALA A 665 0.04 -7.34 -19.52
N GLY A 666 0.94 -7.56 -18.56
CA GLY A 666 2.10 -6.70 -18.31
C GLY A 666 3.41 -7.49 -18.29
N GLY A 667 4.32 -7.22 -19.23
CA GLY A 667 5.59 -7.93 -19.35
C GLY A 667 5.46 -9.46 -19.35
N THR A 668 6.04 -10.13 -18.34
CA THR A 668 5.95 -11.59 -18.20
C THR A 668 4.54 -12.12 -17.92
N GLY A 669 3.56 -11.27 -17.61
CA GLY A 669 2.14 -11.63 -17.46
C GLY A 669 1.45 -12.10 -18.75
N ILE A 670 2.16 -12.15 -19.88
CA ILE A 670 1.65 -12.67 -21.15
C ILE A 670 1.48 -14.20 -21.17
N THR A 671 2.27 -14.97 -20.42
CA THR A 671 2.29 -16.44 -20.59
C THR A 671 0.98 -17.17 -20.20
N PRO A 672 0.19 -16.74 -19.19
CA PRO A 672 -1.15 -17.29 -18.96
C PRO A 672 -2.13 -16.98 -20.10
N MET A 673 -2.01 -15.79 -20.70
CA MET A 673 -2.85 -15.36 -21.83
C MET A 673 -2.52 -16.17 -23.09
N LEU A 674 -1.23 -16.38 -23.36
CA LEU A 674 -0.74 -17.20 -24.46
C LEU A 674 -1.22 -18.66 -24.36
N GLN A 675 -1.23 -19.25 -23.15
CA GLN A 675 -1.71 -20.62 -22.94
C GLN A 675 -3.17 -20.78 -23.38
N LEU A 676 -4.04 -19.81 -23.05
CA LEU A 676 -5.42 -19.77 -23.51
C LEU A 676 -5.51 -19.49 -25.02
N LEU A 677 -4.76 -18.52 -25.53
CA LEU A 677 -4.74 -18.14 -26.95
C LEU A 677 -4.39 -19.34 -27.84
N ARG A 678 -3.30 -20.06 -27.53
CA ARG A 678 -2.86 -21.27 -28.24
C ARG A 678 -3.91 -22.38 -28.17
N HIS A 679 -4.53 -22.59 -27.01
CA HIS A 679 -5.54 -23.65 -26.85
C HIS A 679 -6.81 -23.37 -27.65
N ILE A 680 -7.29 -22.12 -27.62
CA ILE A 680 -8.52 -21.70 -28.30
C ILE A 680 -8.32 -21.68 -29.82
N THR A 681 -7.28 -21.00 -30.33
CA THR A 681 -7.04 -20.89 -31.79
C THR A 681 -6.70 -22.24 -32.45
N LYS A 682 -6.07 -23.16 -31.73
CA LYS A 682 -5.81 -24.53 -32.23
C LYS A 682 -7.10 -25.33 -32.49
N ASN A 683 -8.19 -25.02 -31.79
CA ASN A 683 -9.46 -25.70 -31.98
C ASN A 683 -10.37 -24.90 -32.92
N SER A 684 -10.44 -25.29 -34.20
CA SER A 684 -11.29 -24.63 -35.21
C SER A 684 -12.80 -24.73 -34.95
N SER A 685 -13.25 -25.48 -33.93
CA SER A 685 -14.64 -25.48 -33.46
C SER A 685 -14.91 -24.53 -32.29
N ASP A 686 -13.85 -23.88 -31.78
CA ASP A 686 -13.93 -22.92 -30.70
C ASP A 686 -14.14 -21.49 -31.26
N GLY A 687 -15.34 -20.96 -31.05
CA GLY A 687 -15.70 -19.60 -31.45
C GLY A 687 -15.39 -18.51 -30.41
N THR A 688 -14.67 -18.83 -29.32
CA THR A 688 -14.40 -17.86 -28.26
C THR A 688 -13.53 -16.72 -28.78
N LYS A 689 -14.03 -15.48 -28.71
CA LYS A 689 -13.28 -14.28 -29.08
C LYS A 689 -12.33 -13.87 -27.97
N MET A 690 -11.22 -13.24 -28.33
CA MET A 690 -10.16 -12.80 -27.45
C MET A 690 -9.69 -11.40 -27.85
N SER A 691 -9.55 -10.50 -26.88
CA SER A 691 -8.89 -9.20 -27.07
C SER A 691 -7.75 -9.07 -26.08
N LEU A 692 -6.54 -8.81 -26.55
CA LEU A 692 -5.36 -8.60 -25.70
C LEU A 692 -4.89 -7.15 -25.76
N LEU A 693 -4.82 -6.51 -24.59
CA LEU A 693 -4.08 -5.27 -24.35
C LEU A 693 -2.79 -5.60 -23.59
N PHE A 694 -1.64 -5.47 -24.26
CA PHE A 694 -0.34 -5.90 -23.73
C PHE A 694 0.60 -4.71 -23.48
N ALA A 695 0.86 -4.43 -22.21
CA ALA A 695 1.74 -3.36 -21.75
C ALA A 695 3.19 -3.82 -21.55
N ASN A 696 4.14 -3.05 -22.09
CA ASN A 696 5.59 -3.25 -21.92
C ASN A 696 6.31 -1.90 -21.74
N GLN A 697 7.57 -1.90 -21.32
CA GLN A 697 8.29 -0.62 -21.13
C GLN A 697 8.80 -0.03 -22.44
N THR A 698 9.29 -0.88 -23.35
CA THR A 698 9.88 -0.51 -24.64
C THR A 698 9.47 -1.54 -25.71
N GLU A 699 9.68 -1.21 -26.99
CA GLU A 699 9.35 -2.13 -28.10
C GLU A 699 10.17 -3.44 -28.04
N GLU A 700 11.45 -3.37 -27.61
CA GLU A 700 12.31 -4.54 -27.44
C GLU A 700 11.89 -5.47 -26.29
N ASP A 701 11.09 -4.96 -25.35
CA ASP A 701 10.61 -5.74 -24.20
C ASP A 701 9.37 -6.58 -24.51
N ILE A 702 8.75 -6.43 -25.70
CA ILE A 702 7.54 -7.15 -26.10
C ILE A 702 7.84 -8.63 -26.32
N LEU A 703 7.61 -9.42 -25.27
CA LEU A 703 7.75 -10.87 -25.31
C LEU A 703 6.80 -11.47 -26.37
N LEU A 704 7.30 -12.44 -27.14
CA LEU A 704 6.49 -13.22 -28.10
C LEU A 704 5.78 -12.41 -29.20
N ARG A 705 6.21 -11.17 -29.47
CA ARG A 705 5.58 -10.26 -30.44
C ARG A 705 5.23 -10.92 -31.77
N LYS A 706 6.21 -11.58 -32.41
CA LYS A 706 6.04 -12.23 -33.71
C LYS A 706 4.88 -13.23 -33.70
N GLU A 707 4.80 -14.08 -32.68
CA GLU A 707 3.75 -15.10 -32.55
C GLU A 707 2.37 -14.46 -32.31
N LEU A 708 2.30 -13.40 -31.51
CA LEU A 708 1.06 -12.66 -31.27
C LEU A 708 0.56 -12.01 -32.57
N GLU A 709 1.44 -11.32 -33.31
CA GLU A 709 1.11 -10.67 -34.59
C GLU A 709 0.72 -11.70 -35.67
N GLU A 710 1.41 -12.84 -35.75
CA GLU A 710 1.06 -13.97 -36.63
C GLU A 710 -0.32 -14.56 -36.25
N THR A 711 -0.61 -14.69 -34.96
CA THR A 711 -1.92 -15.20 -34.47
C THR A 711 -3.05 -14.23 -34.81
N ALA A 712 -2.86 -12.92 -34.62
CA ALA A 712 -3.84 -11.89 -34.96
C ALA A 712 -4.09 -11.81 -36.48
N THR A 713 -3.04 -12.01 -37.28
CA THR A 713 -3.14 -12.03 -38.75
C THR A 713 -3.85 -13.29 -39.26
N THR A 714 -3.67 -14.43 -38.60
CA THR A 714 -4.27 -15.72 -39.00
C THR A 714 -5.69 -15.93 -38.48
N HIS A 715 -6.06 -15.30 -37.36
CA HIS A 715 -7.37 -15.43 -36.71
C HIS A 715 -8.05 -14.07 -36.46
N PRO A 716 -8.18 -13.18 -37.47
CA PRO A 716 -8.59 -11.78 -37.26
C PRO A 716 -10.01 -11.61 -36.69
N ASP A 717 -10.94 -12.52 -37.01
CA ASP A 717 -12.31 -12.50 -36.48
C ASP A 717 -12.42 -12.95 -35.01
N GLN A 718 -11.34 -13.58 -34.49
CA GLN A 718 -11.28 -14.24 -33.19
C GLN A 718 -10.30 -13.57 -32.22
N PHE A 719 -9.16 -13.03 -32.68
CA PHE A 719 -8.13 -12.46 -31.82
C PHE A 719 -7.78 -11.01 -32.20
N ASN A 720 -8.19 -10.07 -31.34
CA ASN A 720 -7.76 -8.68 -31.40
C ASN A 720 -6.50 -8.47 -30.53
N LEU A 721 -5.55 -7.69 -31.03
CA LEU A 721 -4.24 -7.48 -30.42
C LEU A 721 -3.88 -5.99 -30.41
N TRP A 722 -3.64 -5.46 -29.22
CA TRP A 722 -3.20 -4.09 -28.99
C TRP A 722 -2.05 -4.00 -27.99
N TYR A 723 -1.19 -3.01 -28.18
CA TYR A 723 -0.02 -2.79 -27.35
C TYR A 723 -0.05 -1.39 -26.71
N THR A 724 0.58 -1.25 -25.55
CA THR A 724 0.97 0.06 -25.02
C THR A 724 2.40 0.02 -24.48
N LEU A 725 3.14 1.12 -24.67
CA LEU A 725 4.55 1.23 -24.27
C LEU A 725 4.79 2.44 -23.36
N ASP A 726 5.49 2.25 -22.24
CA ASP A 726 5.92 3.38 -21.38
C ASP A 726 6.83 4.36 -22.15
N ARG A 727 7.66 3.84 -23.04
CA ARG A 727 8.64 4.57 -23.87
C ARG A 727 8.59 4.01 -25.30
N PRO A 728 7.67 4.49 -26.14
CA PRO A 728 7.59 4.08 -27.54
C PRO A 728 8.75 4.66 -28.37
N PRO A 729 9.15 3.99 -29.47
CA PRO A 729 10.02 4.56 -30.49
C PRO A 729 9.27 5.53 -31.42
N ASP A 730 10.01 6.29 -32.22
CA ASP A 730 9.45 7.15 -33.27
C ASP A 730 8.63 6.31 -34.28
N GLY A 731 7.44 6.80 -34.65
CA GLY A 731 6.55 6.10 -35.58
C GLY A 731 5.78 4.92 -34.97
N TRP A 732 5.77 4.76 -33.64
CA TRP A 732 4.95 3.75 -32.96
C TRP A 732 3.44 3.94 -33.26
N LYS A 733 2.80 2.86 -33.72
CA LYS A 733 1.42 2.88 -34.26
C LYS A 733 0.33 2.47 -33.27
N TYR A 734 0.68 2.16 -32.02
CA TYR A 734 -0.24 1.76 -30.97
C TYR A 734 -0.22 2.78 -29.81
N SER A 735 -0.85 2.45 -28.68
CA SER A 735 -0.91 3.33 -27.52
C SER A 735 0.46 3.57 -26.86
N SER A 736 0.55 4.69 -26.13
CA SER A 736 1.71 5.11 -25.35
C SER A 736 1.29 5.33 -23.88
N GLY A 737 2.20 5.06 -22.96
CA GLY A 737 1.99 5.15 -21.52
C GLY A 737 1.32 3.92 -20.91
N PHE A 738 0.89 4.09 -19.65
CA PHE A 738 0.24 3.05 -18.86
C PHE A 738 -1.18 2.72 -19.35
N VAL A 739 -1.72 1.57 -18.92
CA VAL A 739 -3.10 1.16 -19.26
C VAL A 739 -4.11 2.14 -18.67
N THR A 740 -5.00 2.66 -19.51
CA THR A 740 -6.08 3.58 -19.12
C THR A 740 -7.47 2.99 -19.42
N ALA A 741 -8.51 3.63 -18.87
CA ALA A 741 -9.90 3.31 -19.18
C ALA A 741 -10.22 3.44 -20.68
N ASP A 742 -9.68 4.45 -21.39
CA ASP A 742 -9.94 4.60 -22.83
C ASP A 742 -9.35 3.44 -23.64
N MET A 743 -8.12 3.00 -23.35
CA MET A 743 -7.54 1.81 -24.00
C MET A 743 -8.36 0.53 -23.76
N ILE A 744 -8.89 0.36 -22.54
CA ILE A 744 -9.74 -0.78 -22.21
C ILE A 744 -11.08 -0.69 -22.96
N LYS A 745 -11.69 0.50 -23.00
CA LYS A 745 -12.96 0.76 -23.67
C LYS A 745 -12.89 0.59 -25.19
N GLU A 746 -11.76 0.94 -25.80
CA GLU A 746 -11.56 0.85 -27.25
C GLU A 746 -11.17 -0.57 -27.71
N HIS A 747 -10.36 -1.29 -26.93
CA HIS A 747 -9.74 -2.54 -27.40
C HIS A 747 -10.25 -3.83 -26.74
N LEU A 748 -10.93 -3.76 -25.58
CA LEU A 748 -11.46 -4.92 -24.85
C LEU A 748 -13.01 -5.02 -24.93
N PRO A 749 -13.59 -6.22 -24.79
CA PRO A 749 -15.04 -6.41 -24.85
C PRO A 749 -15.78 -5.69 -23.71
N PRO A 750 -16.89 -4.98 -23.98
CA PRO A 750 -17.65 -4.27 -22.95
C PRO A 750 -18.18 -5.21 -21.84
N PRO A 751 -18.49 -4.67 -20.65
CA PRO A 751 -19.04 -5.45 -19.54
C PRO A 751 -20.35 -6.13 -19.95
N GLY A 752 -20.51 -7.39 -19.55
CA GLY A 752 -21.65 -8.22 -19.90
C GLY A 752 -21.56 -9.63 -19.32
N GLU A 753 -22.69 -10.34 -19.26
CA GLU A 753 -22.80 -11.65 -18.59
C GLU A 753 -21.87 -12.72 -19.19
N THR A 754 -21.58 -12.61 -20.50
CA THR A 754 -20.71 -13.53 -21.25
C THR A 754 -19.32 -12.94 -21.54
N THR A 755 -18.96 -11.86 -20.84
CA THR A 755 -17.61 -11.27 -20.85
C THR A 755 -16.83 -11.73 -19.61
N LEU A 756 -15.54 -12.00 -19.80
CA LEU A 756 -14.58 -12.16 -18.70
C LEU A 756 -13.26 -11.46 -19.06
N ILE A 757 -12.77 -10.62 -18.16
CA ILE A 757 -11.48 -9.93 -18.26
C ILE A 757 -10.45 -10.67 -17.42
N LEU A 758 -9.37 -11.09 -18.05
CA LEU A 758 -8.22 -11.74 -17.43
C LEU A 758 -7.10 -10.72 -17.24
N VAL A 759 -6.51 -10.65 -16.05
CA VAL A 759 -5.46 -9.69 -15.71
C VAL A 759 -4.23 -10.41 -15.17
N CYS A 760 -3.05 -10.15 -15.72
CA CYS A 760 -1.77 -10.62 -15.17
C CYS A 760 -0.64 -9.63 -15.47
N GLY A 761 0.06 -9.16 -14.44
CA GLY A 761 1.13 -8.17 -14.57
C GLY A 761 1.74 -7.79 -13.22
N PRO A 762 2.59 -6.75 -13.18
CA PRO A 762 3.13 -6.22 -11.92
C PRO A 762 2.01 -5.71 -10.97
N PRO A 763 2.14 -5.85 -9.64
CA PRO A 763 1.07 -5.47 -8.70
C PRO A 763 0.53 -4.05 -8.89
N ARG A 764 1.41 -3.06 -9.15
CA ARG A 764 0.98 -1.67 -9.41
C ARG A 764 0.14 -1.53 -10.69
N MET A 765 0.49 -2.25 -11.75
CA MET A 765 -0.31 -2.25 -12.99
C MET A 765 -1.71 -2.83 -12.74
N ILE A 766 -1.82 -3.83 -11.88
CA ILE A 766 -3.10 -4.45 -11.54
C ILE A 766 -3.93 -3.50 -10.65
N GLN A 767 -3.33 -3.04 -9.55
CA GLN A 767 -4.01 -2.32 -8.45
C GLN A 767 -4.22 -0.83 -8.74
N ASP A 768 -3.24 -0.15 -9.33
CA ASP A 768 -3.25 1.31 -9.51
C ASP A 768 -3.86 1.71 -10.87
N MET A 769 -3.96 0.78 -11.83
CA MET A 769 -4.31 1.08 -13.24
C MET A 769 -5.45 0.21 -13.78
N ALA A 770 -5.25 -1.11 -13.86
CA ALA A 770 -6.19 -2.02 -14.52
C ALA A 770 -7.51 -2.18 -13.75
N HIS A 771 -7.47 -2.48 -12.44
CA HIS A 771 -8.69 -2.64 -11.63
C HIS A 771 -9.49 -1.33 -11.55
N PRO A 772 -8.91 -0.15 -11.24
CA PRO A 772 -9.67 1.12 -11.23
C PRO A 772 -10.30 1.46 -12.58
N SER A 773 -9.56 1.24 -13.68
CA SER A 773 -10.09 1.50 -15.04
C SER A 773 -11.23 0.55 -15.41
N LEU A 774 -11.18 -0.71 -14.97
CA LEU A 774 -12.29 -1.66 -15.15
C LEU A 774 -13.51 -1.30 -14.27
N GLU A 775 -13.30 -0.91 -13.02
CA GLU A 775 -14.39 -0.46 -12.15
C GLU A 775 -15.06 0.82 -12.70
N GLN A 776 -14.27 1.79 -13.21
CA GLN A 776 -14.77 3.01 -13.87
C GLN A 776 -15.64 2.71 -15.10
N LEU A 777 -15.35 1.65 -15.84
CA LEU A 777 -16.10 1.22 -17.03
C LEU A 777 -17.27 0.28 -16.71
N GLY A 778 -17.53 -0.01 -15.43
CA GLY A 778 -18.68 -0.81 -15.00
C GLY A 778 -18.51 -2.33 -15.06
N TYR A 779 -17.27 -2.84 -15.12
CA TYR A 779 -17.03 -4.28 -14.98
C TYR A 779 -17.17 -4.69 -13.51
N THR A 780 -17.98 -5.73 -13.24
CA THR A 780 -18.17 -6.27 -11.89
C THR A 780 -17.10 -7.29 -11.52
N LYS A 781 -16.97 -7.61 -10.23
CA LYS A 781 -15.91 -8.51 -9.73
C LYS A 781 -15.98 -9.94 -10.28
N ASP A 782 -17.15 -10.44 -10.66
CA ASP A 782 -17.33 -11.73 -11.33
C ASP A 782 -16.93 -11.69 -12.83
N MET A 783 -16.78 -10.49 -13.41
CA MET A 783 -16.27 -10.27 -14.77
C MET A 783 -14.75 -10.12 -14.79
N ILE A 784 -14.04 -10.17 -13.65
CA ILE A 784 -12.59 -9.93 -13.57
C ILE A 784 -11.89 -11.10 -12.87
N PHE A 785 -10.97 -11.76 -13.56
CA PHE A 785 -10.07 -12.75 -12.98
C PHE A 785 -8.63 -12.24 -13.01
N THR A 786 -7.99 -12.20 -11.85
CA THR A 786 -6.54 -11.91 -11.73
C THR A 786 -5.80 -13.19 -11.38
N TYR A 787 -4.70 -13.46 -12.08
CA TYR A 787 -3.86 -14.67 -11.95
C TYR A 787 -3.04 -14.73 -10.65
#